data_AF-A0AAW0RZ07-F1
#
_entry.id   AF-A0AAW0RZ07-F1
#
_cell.length_a   1.000
_cell.length_b   1.000
_cell.length_c   1.000
_cell.angle_alpha   90.00
_cell.angle_beta   90.00
_cell.angle_gamma   90.00
#
_symmetry.space_group_name_H-M   'P 1'
#
loop_
_entity.id
_entity.type
_entity.pdbx_description
1 polymer ?
#
loop_
_entity_poly.entity_id
_entity_poly.type
_entity_poly.pdbx_seq_one_letter_code
_entity_poly.pdbx_strand_id
1 'polypeptide(L)'
;MPSLVSWLVAGLAVADRAASLSYTLSKTYNASNFLDEFEFQTSAIDLGPGFLAPSMNYQNKADALDKGLVSVQNGRIYLGVDSKKPSGWGERPTVRVLSKNSFNQGLVITKFTHLPEPVCGGSPFFGTRGTGEYPDIGINMYEGWDLYPVKKVGISTPGSGQCVEDQYDQTRYSGGDCKIGISAARDSLLHQFCHFEQIQNKIWGSPEGGIQALEWTSDAIKLYNWPIDAAPSNIESLHPDTSSWGTPSAQFIKPGCDTEKTFSNQTLEFSPGFCGIQALWSSDYADGKYGPTCSVITGQESCHGHVANKPQAFENYYFEVENIRIFQEMEKTQGQLLLDPNGPSFTFDYATSQPSSDNWIGVWPEDDTQAPTWGSITWDYAKENSGSIRIPPPSSTKAGKYKAYLLSSDRTVLASLPSFDYSPTSDSVAFSVKTHYKTNCAGSVDNNVDIKPGNGVCVNTDCGVGSLEIPSVGSCPDGQVRISYWQNDDCAGDWYGYGYGSRGTCRGLWSNGWGFKSLWLSCAEPDSDCIKSGTCTAAPEPSTEVCRAAADAGTTDAFHLKTRYSTGCTGDVHNEVTVPHGNGQCIDTNCAVGSLDIDNVGNCPDGELRISYWEQSGCSGKWFGYGYGSRNTCRTLWSAGSSFKSLW
;
A
#
# COMPACT_ATOMS: atom_id res chain seq x y z
N MET A 1 -3.95 -22.96 68.76
CA MET A 1 -2.73 -22.10 68.70
C MET A 1 -1.96 -22.50 67.43
N PRO A 2 -1.41 -21.55 66.66
CA PRO A 2 -2.02 -21.03 65.43
C PRO A 2 -1.37 -21.53 64.13
N SER A 3 -2.01 -21.28 62.98
CA SER A 3 -1.33 -21.05 61.70
C SER A 3 -2.18 -20.22 60.73
N LEU A 4 -1.69 -19.01 60.46
CA LEU A 4 -1.70 -18.21 59.21
C LEU A 4 -2.57 -18.70 58.04
N VAL A 5 -3.43 -17.83 57.49
CA VAL A 5 -3.51 -17.48 56.05
C VAL A 5 -4.16 -16.09 55.87
N SER A 6 -3.45 -15.21 55.16
CA SER A 6 -3.85 -13.87 54.70
C SER A 6 -5.10 -13.87 53.83
N TRP A 7 -5.97 -12.88 54.03
CA TRP A 7 -7.02 -12.50 53.09
C TRP A 7 -6.43 -11.61 52.00
N LEU A 8 -6.37 -12.12 50.77
CA LEU A 8 -6.17 -11.32 49.55
C LEU A 8 -7.54 -11.14 48.89
N VAL A 9 -7.97 -9.89 48.82
CA VAL A 9 -9.14 -9.43 48.08
C VAL A 9 -8.85 -9.65 46.59
N ALA A 10 -9.49 -10.65 45.98
CA ALA A 10 -9.56 -10.77 44.54
C ALA A 10 -10.55 -9.72 44.03
N GLY A 11 -10.03 -8.62 43.46
CA GLY A 11 -10.83 -7.73 42.64
C GLY A 11 -11.32 -8.50 41.43
N LEU A 12 -12.65 -8.59 41.27
CA LEU A 12 -13.25 -8.97 40.00
C LEU A 12 -12.90 -7.86 39.00
N ALA A 13 -11.84 -8.07 38.22
CA ALA A 13 -11.74 -7.47 36.91
C ALA A 13 -12.86 -8.09 36.07
N VAL A 14 -13.96 -7.35 35.88
CA VAL A 14 -14.85 -7.57 34.74
C VAL A 14 -14.00 -7.19 33.53
N ALA A 15 -13.23 -8.14 33.02
CA ALA A 15 -12.74 -8.03 31.66
C ALA A 15 -13.99 -8.08 30.79
N ASP A 16 -14.39 -6.93 30.24
CA ASP A 16 -15.32 -6.91 29.13
C ASP A 16 -14.77 -7.89 28.09
N ARG A 17 -15.52 -8.96 27.85
CA ARG A 17 -15.27 -9.80 26.70
C ARG A 17 -15.71 -8.97 25.49
N ALA A 18 -14.84 -8.07 25.05
CA ALA A 18 -14.92 -7.51 23.71
C ALA A 18 -14.96 -8.72 22.77
N ALA A 19 -16.15 -8.99 22.22
CA ALA A 19 -16.33 -10.11 21.33
C ALA A 19 -15.46 -9.85 20.10
N SER A 20 -14.36 -10.60 19.95
CA SER A 20 -13.45 -10.50 18.80
C SER A 20 -14.26 -10.46 17.51
N LEU A 21 -14.17 -9.34 16.81
CA LEU A 21 -14.77 -9.13 15.49
C LEU A 21 -13.66 -9.43 14.50
N SER A 22 -13.88 -10.44 13.68
CA SER A 22 -12.97 -10.78 12.60
C SER A 22 -13.56 -10.22 11.31
N TYR A 23 -12.73 -9.48 10.60
CA TYR A 23 -13.08 -8.81 9.35
C TYR A 23 -12.42 -9.53 8.17
N THR A 24 -13.01 -9.44 6.98
CA THR A 24 -12.40 -9.95 5.74
C THR A 24 -12.38 -8.86 4.69
N LEU A 25 -11.23 -8.72 4.01
CA LEU A 25 -11.02 -7.70 2.99
C LEU A 25 -12.06 -7.87 1.88
N SER A 26 -12.85 -6.82 1.66
CA SER A 26 -13.89 -6.79 0.64
C SER A 26 -13.46 -5.96 -0.57
N LYS A 27 -12.82 -4.80 -0.34
CA LYS A 27 -12.39 -3.90 -1.41
C LYS A 27 -11.14 -3.13 -1.03
N THR A 28 -10.27 -2.90 -2.00
CA THR A 28 -9.15 -1.97 -1.87
C THR A 28 -9.28 -0.87 -2.92
N TYR A 29 -9.23 0.40 -2.49
CA TYR A 29 -9.00 1.54 -3.37
C TYR A 29 -7.53 1.93 -3.29
N ASN A 30 -6.85 2.04 -4.42
CA ASN A 30 -5.46 2.44 -4.52
C ASN A 30 -5.23 3.16 -5.87
N ALA A 31 -3.96 3.47 -6.17
CA ALA A 31 -3.55 4.11 -7.41
C ALA A 31 -4.18 3.51 -8.70
N SER A 32 -4.41 2.21 -8.76
CA SER A 32 -4.89 1.55 -9.99
C SER A 32 -6.37 1.76 -10.29
N ASN A 33 -7.18 2.12 -9.29
CA ASN A 33 -8.64 2.20 -9.45
C ASN A 33 -9.29 3.47 -8.86
N PHE A 34 -8.58 4.27 -8.05
CA PHE A 34 -9.16 5.39 -7.33
C PHE A 34 -9.89 6.39 -8.25
N LEU A 35 -9.26 6.76 -9.36
CA LEU A 35 -9.83 7.72 -10.30
C LEU A 35 -11.13 7.24 -10.95
N ASP A 36 -11.36 5.93 -11.03
CA ASP A 36 -12.55 5.33 -11.66
C ASP A 36 -13.62 4.96 -10.64
N GLU A 37 -13.24 4.78 -9.39
CA GLU A 37 -14.10 4.35 -8.29
C GLU A 37 -14.62 5.51 -7.43
N PHE A 38 -14.13 6.73 -7.67
CA PHE A 38 -14.59 7.95 -7.03
C PHE A 38 -15.25 8.89 -8.04
N GLU A 39 -16.30 9.57 -7.59
CA GLU A 39 -17.02 10.61 -8.32
C GLU A 39 -16.58 12.00 -7.88
N PHE A 40 -16.27 12.86 -8.85
CA PHE A 40 -15.84 14.24 -8.63
C PHE A 40 -17.05 15.16 -8.64
N GLN A 41 -17.44 15.62 -7.46
CA GLN A 41 -18.57 16.51 -7.28
C GLN A 41 -18.19 17.93 -7.70
N THR A 42 -18.99 18.55 -8.57
CA THR A 42 -18.79 19.94 -9.00
C THR A 42 -19.76 20.92 -8.34
N SER A 43 -20.78 20.41 -7.66
CA SER A 43 -21.77 21.23 -6.95
C SER A 43 -21.22 21.68 -5.60
N ALA A 44 -21.54 22.93 -5.23
CA ALA A 44 -21.37 23.38 -3.86
C ALA A 44 -22.30 22.60 -2.93
N ILE A 45 -21.90 22.45 -1.66
CA ILE A 45 -22.79 21.93 -0.62
C ILE A 45 -23.81 23.01 -0.31
N ASP A 46 -25.10 22.75 -0.54
CA ASP A 46 -26.19 23.60 -0.07
C ASP A 46 -26.34 23.41 1.44
N LEU A 47 -25.84 24.37 2.22
CA LEU A 47 -25.94 24.38 3.68
C LEU A 47 -27.20 25.14 4.17
N GLY A 48 -28.08 25.56 3.26
CA GLY A 48 -29.31 26.27 3.58
C GLY A 48 -29.16 27.80 3.74
N PRO A 49 -30.29 28.53 3.85
CA PRO A 49 -30.31 29.98 3.82
C PRO A 49 -29.68 30.59 5.08
N GLY A 50 -28.56 31.29 4.90
CA GLY A 50 -27.77 31.92 5.97
C GLY A 50 -26.33 31.41 6.05
N PHE A 51 -26.06 30.26 5.42
CA PHE A 51 -24.71 29.79 5.15
C PHE A 51 -24.32 30.32 3.76
N LEU A 52 -23.27 31.14 3.70
CA LEU A 52 -22.56 31.30 2.44
C LEU A 52 -22.00 29.90 2.16
N ALA A 53 -22.51 29.22 1.12
CA ALA A 53 -21.89 28.00 0.63
C ALA A 53 -20.39 28.29 0.51
N PRO A 54 -19.51 27.42 1.05
CA PRO A 54 -18.08 27.67 0.96
C PRO A 54 -17.78 27.91 -0.52
N SER A 55 -17.14 29.04 -0.84
CA SER A 55 -16.89 29.43 -2.23
C SER A 55 -15.77 28.55 -2.76
N MET A 56 -16.18 27.33 -3.11
CA MET A 56 -15.34 26.20 -3.44
C MET A 56 -15.56 25.90 -4.91
N ASN A 57 -14.54 26.13 -5.70
CA ASN A 57 -14.58 25.81 -7.12
C ASN A 57 -14.19 24.35 -7.31
N TYR A 58 -15.11 23.44 -6.97
CA TYR A 58 -14.87 22.01 -7.13
C TYR A 58 -14.82 21.63 -8.60
N GLN A 59 -13.69 21.04 -9.01
CA GLN A 59 -13.45 20.65 -10.40
C GLN A 59 -13.97 19.24 -10.69
N ASN A 60 -14.44 19.02 -11.92
CA ASN A 60 -14.67 17.67 -12.42
C ASN A 60 -13.33 16.93 -12.59
N LYS A 61 -13.37 15.62 -12.79
CA LYS A 61 -12.18 14.75 -12.93
C LYS A 61 -11.18 15.26 -13.99
N ALA A 62 -11.66 15.65 -15.17
CA ALA A 62 -10.80 16.06 -16.27
C ALA A 62 -10.05 17.36 -15.95
N ASP A 63 -10.77 18.37 -15.47
CA ASP A 63 -10.20 19.65 -15.05
C ASP A 63 -9.26 19.51 -13.85
N ALA A 64 -9.58 18.62 -12.91
CA ALA A 64 -8.75 18.34 -11.75
C ALA A 64 -7.41 17.71 -12.15
N LEU A 65 -7.40 16.79 -13.12
CA LEU A 65 -6.18 16.18 -13.67
C LEU A 65 -5.32 17.23 -14.41
N ASP A 66 -5.94 18.02 -15.30
CA ASP A 66 -5.24 19.05 -16.08
C ASP A 66 -4.58 20.11 -15.19
N LYS A 67 -5.29 20.52 -14.13
CA LYS A 67 -4.80 21.50 -13.15
C LYS A 67 -3.87 20.89 -12.09
N GLY A 68 -3.69 19.56 -12.08
CA GLY A 68 -2.86 18.85 -11.10
C GLY A 68 -3.43 18.85 -9.68
N LEU A 69 -4.74 19.01 -9.52
CA LEU A 69 -5.44 18.93 -8.23
C LEU A 69 -5.64 17.49 -7.77
N VAL A 70 -5.64 16.56 -8.73
CA VAL A 70 -5.56 15.12 -8.49
C VAL A 70 -4.46 14.54 -9.36
N SER A 71 -3.67 13.62 -8.80
CA SER A 71 -2.74 12.83 -9.59
C SER A 71 -2.51 11.47 -8.95
N VAL A 72 -2.07 10.51 -9.77
CA VAL A 72 -1.64 9.19 -9.30
C VAL A 72 -0.21 9.00 -9.77
N GLN A 73 0.73 8.92 -8.84
CA GLN A 73 2.17 8.75 -9.13
C GLN A 73 2.80 7.86 -8.07
N ASN A 74 3.70 6.96 -8.47
CA ASN A 74 4.44 6.08 -7.55
C ASN A 74 3.55 5.32 -6.54
N GLY A 75 2.38 4.85 -6.98
CA GLY A 75 1.43 4.15 -6.13
C GLY A 75 0.63 5.02 -5.15
N ARG A 76 0.78 6.35 -5.21
CA ARG A 76 0.13 7.32 -4.32
C ARG A 76 -0.90 8.17 -5.05
N ILE A 77 -1.98 8.52 -4.35
CA ILE A 77 -3.08 9.35 -4.84
C ILE A 77 -2.99 10.71 -4.17
N TYR A 78 -2.69 11.74 -4.94
CA TYR A 78 -2.69 13.13 -4.48
C TYR A 78 -4.09 13.74 -4.65
N LEU A 79 -4.60 14.42 -3.62
CA LEU A 79 -5.84 15.20 -3.64
C LEU A 79 -5.60 16.55 -2.97
N GLY A 80 -5.56 17.61 -3.76
CA GLY A 80 -5.18 18.93 -3.29
C GLY A 80 -5.91 20.07 -3.98
N VAL A 81 -5.24 21.21 -4.00
CA VAL A 81 -5.76 22.52 -4.40
C VAL A 81 -4.79 23.18 -5.36
N ASP A 82 -5.22 24.17 -6.13
CA ASP A 82 -4.25 24.97 -6.89
C ASP A 82 -3.43 25.78 -5.89
N SER A 83 -2.15 25.45 -5.72
CA SER A 83 -1.21 26.17 -4.85
C SER A 83 -0.20 27.02 -5.63
N LYS A 84 -0.39 27.16 -6.96
CA LYS A 84 0.58 27.81 -7.85
C LYS A 84 0.13 29.20 -8.30
N LYS A 85 -1.18 29.38 -8.55
CA LYS A 85 -1.71 30.59 -9.18
C LYS A 85 -2.73 31.32 -8.28
N PRO A 86 -2.73 32.66 -8.28
CA PRO A 86 -3.85 33.41 -7.74
C PRO A 86 -5.15 33.03 -8.48
N SER A 87 -6.28 33.10 -7.79
CA SER A 87 -7.60 32.85 -8.36
C SER A 87 -8.51 34.06 -8.19
N GLY A 88 -9.71 34.03 -8.79
CA GLY A 88 -10.78 34.93 -8.41
C GLY A 88 -11.21 34.71 -6.95
N TRP A 89 -11.92 35.71 -6.42
CA TRP A 89 -12.48 35.65 -5.07
C TRP A 89 -13.46 34.49 -4.96
N GLY A 90 -13.18 33.51 -4.09
CA GLY A 90 -14.01 32.31 -3.95
C GLY A 90 -13.94 31.32 -5.11
N GLU A 91 -12.92 31.44 -5.98
CA GLU A 91 -12.80 30.62 -7.19
C GLU A 91 -11.61 29.65 -7.17
N ARG A 92 -10.92 29.49 -6.02
CA ARG A 92 -9.73 28.63 -5.96
C ARG A 92 -10.11 27.19 -6.32
N PRO A 93 -9.53 26.62 -7.39
CA PRO A 93 -9.81 25.24 -7.79
C PRO A 93 -9.38 24.23 -6.72
N THR A 94 -10.24 23.26 -6.47
CA THR A 94 -10.07 22.17 -5.50
C THR A 94 -10.91 20.97 -5.91
N VAL A 95 -10.83 19.86 -5.18
CA VAL A 95 -11.57 18.62 -5.46
C VAL A 95 -12.49 18.25 -4.30
N ARG A 96 -13.62 17.63 -4.63
CA ARG A 96 -14.47 16.91 -3.69
C ARG A 96 -14.81 15.57 -4.31
N VAL A 97 -14.32 14.51 -3.70
CA VAL A 97 -14.44 13.16 -4.26
C VAL A 97 -15.21 12.26 -3.32
N LEU A 98 -16.22 11.57 -3.85
CA LEU A 98 -17.04 10.61 -3.11
C LEU A 98 -16.83 9.21 -3.70
N SER A 99 -16.73 8.17 -2.86
CA SER A 99 -16.70 6.81 -3.38
C SER A 99 -18.03 6.48 -4.08
N LYS A 100 -17.97 5.82 -5.23
CA LYS A 100 -19.18 5.40 -5.96
C LYS A 100 -19.93 4.31 -5.22
N ASN A 101 -19.19 3.40 -4.59
CA ASN A 101 -19.78 2.39 -3.73
C ASN A 101 -20.03 2.97 -2.34
N SER A 102 -21.20 2.67 -1.79
CA SER A 102 -21.51 2.88 -0.39
C SER A 102 -21.35 1.59 0.41
N PHE A 103 -21.20 1.73 1.72
CA PHE A 103 -21.13 0.64 2.68
C PHE A 103 -22.06 0.91 3.85
N ASN A 104 -22.51 -0.15 4.51
CA ASN A 104 -23.33 -0.08 5.70
C ASN A 104 -22.70 -1.03 6.71
N GLN A 105 -22.06 -0.47 7.74
CA GLN A 105 -21.19 -1.20 8.66
C GLN A 105 -19.95 -1.81 7.96
N GLY A 106 -19.06 -2.38 8.77
CA GLY A 106 -17.77 -2.91 8.37
C GLY A 106 -16.60 -2.15 8.98
N LEU A 107 -15.40 -2.46 8.49
CA LEU A 107 -14.16 -1.81 8.89
C LEU A 107 -13.53 -1.12 7.68
N VAL A 108 -13.17 0.15 7.82
CA VAL A 108 -12.45 0.91 6.81
C VAL A 108 -11.09 1.30 7.38
N ILE A 109 -10.00 0.95 6.70
CA ILE A 109 -8.64 1.35 7.03
C ILE A 109 -8.11 2.22 5.89
N THR A 110 -7.77 3.47 6.19
CA THR A 110 -7.16 4.40 5.23
C THR A 110 -5.72 4.70 5.64
N LYS A 111 -4.79 4.49 4.72
CA LYS A 111 -3.38 4.80 4.89
C LYS A 111 -2.99 6.01 4.07
N PHE A 112 -2.51 7.04 4.76
CA PHE A 112 -2.02 8.28 4.20
C PHE A 112 -0.49 8.31 4.25
N THR A 113 0.11 8.91 3.24
CA THR A 113 1.54 9.27 3.21
C THR A 113 1.76 10.76 3.40
N HIS A 114 0.69 11.57 3.32
CA HIS A 114 0.68 12.99 3.68
C HIS A 114 -0.73 13.40 4.12
N LEU A 115 -0.83 14.25 5.13
CA LEU A 115 -2.08 14.83 5.61
C LEU A 115 -2.03 16.37 5.53
N PRO A 116 -3.12 17.06 5.17
CA PRO A 116 -3.11 18.52 4.98
C PRO A 116 -2.65 19.26 6.24
N GLU A 117 -1.64 20.13 6.10
CA GLU A 117 -1.17 20.98 7.19
C GLU A 117 -2.23 22.02 7.60
N PRO A 118 -2.30 22.42 8.89
CA PRO A 118 -3.15 23.52 9.33
C PRO A 118 -2.68 24.84 8.74
N VAL A 119 -3.57 25.54 8.05
CA VAL A 119 -3.29 26.79 7.33
C VAL A 119 -4.47 27.73 7.49
N CYS A 120 -4.21 29.04 7.59
CA CYS A 120 -5.29 30.02 7.65
C CYS A 120 -6.22 29.90 6.43
N GLY A 121 -7.51 29.73 6.68
CA GLY A 121 -8.55 29.54 5.69
C GLY A 121 -8.71 28.10 5.22
N GLY A 122 -7.85 27.17 5.65
CA GLY A 122 -8.00 25.74 5.39
C GLY A 122 -9.13 25.14 6.24
N SER A 123 -9.90 24.25 5.64
CA SER A 123 -10.92 23.44 6.33
C SER A 123 -11.00 22.03 5.73
N PRO A 124 -9.99 21.16 5.97
CA PRO A 124 -9.89 19.88 5.27
C PRO A 124 -10.93 18.92 5.84
N PHE A 125 -11.47 18.05 4.99
CA PHE A 125 -12.43 17.03 5.36
C PHE A 125 -12.04 15.67 4.77
N PHE A 126 -11.95 14.67 5.64
CA PHE A 126 -12.05 13.27 5.27
C PHE A 126 -12.97 12.54 6.25
N GLY A 127 -13.83 11.70 5.71
CA GLY A 127 -14.79 10.94 6.50
C GLY A 127 -15.81 10.25 5.62
N THR A 128 -17.02 10.10 6.16
CA THR A 128 -18.14 9.49 5.46
C THR A 128 -19.31 10.44 5.30
N ARG A 129 -20.15 10.18 4.30
CA ARG A 129 -21.41 10.89 4.09
C ARG A 129 -22.54 9.90 3.76
N GLY A 130 -23.71 10.09 4.39
CA GLY A 130 -24.90 9.29 4.09
C GLY A 130 -25.41 9.49 2.67
N THR A 131 -26.00 8.44 2.08
CA THR A 131 -26.61 8.47 0.75
C THR A 131 -28.12 8.71 0.79
N GLY A 132 -28.65 9.27 1.88
CA GLY A 132 -30.08 9.39 2.15
C GLY A 132 -30.70 10.68 1.62
N GLU A 133 -31.93 10.96 2.04
CA GLU A 133 -32.48 12.32 1.93
C GLU A 133 -31.95 13.16 3.10
N TYR A 134 -31.63 14.43 2.82
CA TYR A 134 -31.15 15.39 3.79
C TYR A 134 -32.05 15.44 5.05
N PRO A 135 -31.48 15.52 6.27
CA PRO A 135 -30.06 15.70 6.53
C PRO A 135 -29.22 14.42 6.49
N ASP A 136 -28.19 14.42 5.65
CA ASP A 136 -27.23 13.31 5.54
C ASP A 136 -26.27 13.31 6.73
N ILE A 137 -26.41 12.29 7.58
CA ILE A 137 -25.54 12.05 8.73
C ILE A 137 -24.29 11.32 8.24
N GLY A 138 -23.13 11.83 8.65
CA GLY A 138 -21.81 11.32 8.29
C GLY A 138 -20.85 11.27 9.49
N ILE A 139 -19.74 10.54 9.32
CA ILE A 139 -18.72 10.35 10.34
C ILE A 139 -17.48 11.16 9.92
N ASN A 140 -17.09 12.12 10.75
CA ASN A 140 -15.97 13.01 10.48
C ASN A 140 -14.69 12.39 11.07
N MET A 141 -13.76 11.97 10.21
CA MET A 141 -12.54 11.28 10.61
C MET A 141 -11.31 12.20 10.63
N TYR A 142 -11.28 13.21 9.77
CA TYR A 142 -10.25 14.24 9.73
C TYR A 142 -10.90 15.57 9.34
N GLU A 143 -11.10 16.43 10.33
CA GLU A 143 -11.66 17.77 10.14
C GLU A 143 -10.97 18.80 11.02
N GLY A 144 -10.89 20.04 10.57
CA GLY A 144 -10.39 21.16 11.35
C GLY A 144 -10.51 22.46 10.58
N TRP A 145 -10.10 23.56 11.20
CA TRP A 145 -10.20 24.90 10.62
C TRP A 145 -8.93 25.67 10.93
N ASP A 146 -8.50 26.51 10.00
CA ASP A 146 -7.42 27.47 10.21
C ASP A 146 -6.15 26.81 10.77
N LEU A 147 -5.62 27.32 11.89
CA LEU A 147 -4.39 26.85 12.55
C LEU A 147 -4.68 26.03 13.81
N TYR A 148 -5.87 25.43 13.92
CA TYR A 148 -6.19 24.58 15.06
C TYR A 148 -5.12 23.48 15.23
N PRO A 149 -4.58 23.28 16.44
CA PRO A 149 -3.43 22.39 16.65
C PRO A 149 -3.80 20.91 16.72
N VAL A 150 -5.10 20.59 16.66
CA VAL A 150 -5.66 19.25 16.81
C VAL A 150 -6.80 19.06 15.82
N LYS A 151 -6.91 17.84 15.31
CA LYS A 151 -8.05 17.47 14.48
C LYS A 151 -9.30 17.28 15.33
N LYS A 152 -10.44 17.55 14.71
CA LYS A 152 -11.77 17.25 15.23
C LYS A 152 -12.24 15.94 14.65
N VAL A 153 -12.64 15.03 15.53
CA VAL A 153 -13.27 13.75 15.20
C VAL A 153 -14.70 13.80 15.71
N GLY A 154 -15.68 13.28 14.96
CA GLY A 154 -17.06 13.43 15.39
C GLY A 154 -18.11 12.79 14.50
N ILE A 155 -19.37 12.94 14.90
CA ILE A 155 -20.54 12.61 14.09
C ILE A 155 -21.28 13.90 13.77
N SER A 156 -21.58 14.10 12.48
CA SER A 156 -22.43 15.19 12.03
C SER A 156 -23.91 14.80 12.16
N THR A 157 -24.52 14.97 13.34
CA THR A 157 -25.98 14.77 13.54
C THR A 157 -26.72 16.10 13.64
N PRO A 158 -27.65 16.43 12.73
CA PRO A 158 -28.66 17.42 13.01
C PRO A 158 -29.82 16.80 13.78
N GLY A 159 -30.13 17.38 14.95
CA GLY A 159 -31.27 16.97 15.77
C GLY A 159 -30.88 16.17 17.02
N SER A 160 -31.77 16.24 18.01
CA SER A 160 -31.54 15.92 19.42
C SER A 160 -30.94 14.53 19.70
N GLY A 161 -29.72 14.47 20.21
CA GLY A 161 -29.37 13.57 21.32
C GLY A 161 -29.30 12.07 21.05
N GLN A 162 -29.15 11.62 19.80
CA GLN A 162 -29.17 10.17 19.53
C GLN A 162 -27.83 9.46 19.66
N CYS A 163 -26.70 10.18 19.59
CA CYS A 163 -25.37 9.59 19.77
C CYS A 163 -24.53 10.42 20.76
N VAL A 164 -24.21 9.82 21.91
CA VAL A 164 -23.31 10.37 22.93
C VAL A 164 -22.00 9.58 22.88
N GLU A 165 -20.86 10.27 22.83
CA GLU A 165 -19.55 9.63 22.92
C GLU A 165 -19.33 9.06 24.33
N ASP A 166 -18.81 7.84 24.39
CA ASP A 166 -18.44 7.18 25.64
C ASP A 166 -17.00 7.62 26.01
N GLN A 167 -16.88 8.67 26.82
CA GLN A 167 -15.61 9.37 27.08
C GLN A 167 -14.49 8.44 27.60
N TYR A 168 -13.34 8.45 26.90
CA TYR A 168 -12.08 7.81 27.34
C TYR A 168 -10.88 8.77 27.18
N ASP A 169 -9.80 8.50 27.93
CA ASP A 169 -8.57 9.31 28.14
C ASP A 169 -7.84 9.90 26.89
N GLN A 170 -8.27 9.60 25.66
CA GLN A 170 -7.61 10.03 24.41
C GLN A 170 -8.25 11.24 23.71
N THR A 171 -9.44 11.66 24.13
CA THR A 171 -10.11 12.89 23.63
C THR A 171 -10.27 13.91 24.73
N ARG A 172 -10.16 15.19 24.37
CA ARG A 172 -10.63 16.28 25.22
C ARG A 172 -11.95 16.78 24.64
N TYR A 173 -13.01 16.73 25.44
CA TYR A 173 -14.28 17.38 25.10
C TYR A 173 -14.05 18.88 24.90
N SER A 174 -14.29 19.37 23.69
CA SER A 174 -14.07 20.79 23.31
C SER A 174 -15.36 21.60 23.18
N GLY A 175 -16.52 21.03 23.53
CA GLY A 175 -17.81 21.73 23.57
C GLY A 175 -18.78 21.37 22.44
N GLY A 176 -20.07 21.46 22.77
CA GLY A 176 -21.23 21.05 21.96
C GLY A 176 -22.06 20.03 22.72
N ASP A 177 -23.13 20.46 23.40
CA ASP A 177 -24.05 19.53 24.06
C ASP A 177 -24.68 18.67 22.94
N CYS A 178 -24.35 17.37 22.89
CA CYS A 178 -24.90 16.42 21.91
C CYS A 178 -26.45 16.35 21.92
N LYS A 179 -27.11 17.12 22.80
CA LYS A 179 -28.55 17.29 22.96
C LYS A 179 -29.19 18.40 22.13
N ILE A 180 -28.47 19.25 21.41
CA ILE A 180 -29.10 20.46 20.82
C ILE A 180 -29.91 20.12 19.56
N GLY A 181 -31.23 20.10 19.74
CA GLY A 181 -32.21 20.19 18.66
C GLY A 181 -32.14 21.55 17.96
N ILE A 182 -32.71 21.60 16.76
CA ILE A 182 -32.70 22.74 15.84
C ILE A 182 -33.43 23.95 16.47
N SER A 183 -32.76 24.73 17.32
CA SER A 183 -33.22 26.06 17.75
C SER A 183 -32.09 27.01 18.20
N ALA A 184 -31.66 27.83 17.24
CA ALA A 184 -31.35 29.26 17.36
C ALA A 184 -30.06 29.79 18.05
N ALA A 185 -29.65 30.96 17.54
CA ALA A 185 -28.66 31.95 18.03
C ALA A 185 -27.16 31.69 17.77
N ARG A 186 -26.44 32.75 17.39
CA ARG A 186 -25.06 32.79 16.85
C ARG A 186 -24.00 31.90 17.54
N ASP A 187 -24.14 31.57 18.81
CA ASP A 187 -23.25 30.65 19.54
C ASP A 187 -23.48 29.17 19.22
N SER A 188 -24.61 28.81 18.60
CA SER A 188 -24.98 27.43 18.23
C SER A 188 -24.47 26.99 16.85
N LEU A 189 -23.78 27.85 16.09
CA LEU A 189 -23.28 27.52 14.75
C LEU A 189 -21.98 26.72 14.77
N LEU A 190 -21.12 26.96 15.78
CA LEU A 190 -19.87 26.23 16.02
C LEU A 190 -20.07 24.89 16.75
N HIS A 191 -21.26 24.70 17.34
CA HIS A 191 -21.57 23.64 18.31
C HIS A 191 -22.69 22.70 17.83
N GLN A 192 -22.98 22.71 16.53
CA GLN A 192 -24.06 21.92 15.91
C GLN A 192 -23.70 20.45 15.67
N PHE A 193 -22.47 20.04 15.98
CA PHE A 193 -21.97 18.70 15.76
C PHE A 193 -21.19 18.22 17.00
N CYS A 194 -21.28 16.92 17.31
CA CYS A 194 -20.48 16.32 18.37
C CYS A 194 -19.04 16.19 17.89
N HIS A 195 -18.16 17.11 18.31
CA HIS A 195 -16.74 17.11 17.97
C HIS A 195 -15.86 16.84 19.20
N PHE A 196 -14.78 16.11 18.97
CA PHE A 196 -13.78 15.74 19.96
C PHE A 196 -12.40 16.12 19.46
N GLU A 197 -11.60 16.75 20.32
CA GLU A 197 -10.21 17.06 20.02
C GLU A 197 -9.33 15.84 20.28
N GLN A 198 -8.67 15.36 19.24
CA GLN A 198 -7.68 14.28 19.38
C GLN A 198 -6.41 14.83 20.04
N ILE A 199 -6.04 14.29 21.20
CA ILE A 199 -4.86 14.76 21.96
C ILE A 199 -3.68 13.78 21.97
N GLN A 200 -3.88 12.52 21.57
CA GLN A 200 -2.86 11.46 21.48
C GLN A 200 -2.78 10.86 20.06
N ASN A 201 -1.71 10.14 19.71
CA ASN A 201 -1.50 9.53 18.38
C ASN A 201 -1.70 10.53 17.21
N LYS A 202 -1.10 11.71 17.35
CA LYS A 202 -1.33 12.87 16.50
C LYS A 202 -0.80 12.62 15.09
N ILE A 203 -1.73 12.57 14.13
CA ILE A 203 -1.44 12.54 12.68
C ILE A 203 -1.92 13.83 11.99
N TRP A 204 -2.46 14.79 12.76
CA TRP A 204 -2.96 16.07 12.24
C TRP A 204 -1.85 16.87 11.59
N GLY A 205 -1.98 17.12 10.29
CA GLY A 205 -0.98 17.80 9.47
C GLY A 205 0.35 17.06 9.35
N SER A 206 0.40 15.74 9.54
CA SER A 206 1.66 15.00 9.45
C SER A 206 2.14 14.92 7.99
N PRO A 207 3.37 15.37 7.70
CA PRO A 207 3.94 15.24 6.36
C PRO A 207 4.36 13.79 6.05
N GLU A 208 4.47 12.92 7.06
CA GLU A 208 4.66 11.48 6.93
C GLU A 208 3.34 10.71 6.80
N GLY A 209 2.20 11.40 6.94
CA GLY A 209 0.87 10.81 6.88
C GLY A 209 0.49 10.05 8.16
N GLY A 210 -0.11 8.88 8.00
CA GLY A 210 -0.66 8.10 9.11
C GLY A 210 -1.78 7.17 8.70
N ILE A 211 -2.24 6.35 9.64
CA ILE A 211 -3.31 5.39 9.41
C ILE A 211 -4.53 5.81 10.23
N GLN A 212 -5.70 5.81 9.58
CA GLN A 212 -7.00 5.99 10.24
C GLN A 212 -7.85 4.75 10.01
N ALA A 213 -8.57 4.31 11.04
CA ALA A 213 -9.55 3.24 10.90
C ALA A 213 -10.92 3.63 11.47
N LEU A 214 -11.98 3.23 10.75
CA LEU A 214 -13.37 3.30 11.17
C LEU A 214 -13.89 1.88 11.33
N GLU A 215 -14.15 1.46 12.57
CA GLU A 215 -14.91 0.24 12.88
C GLU A 215 -16.37 0.64 13.10
N TRP A 216 -17.28 0.20 12.23
CA TRP A 216 -18.70 0.46 12.34
C TRP A 216 -19.47 -0.85 12.38
N THR A 217 -20.17 -1.08 13.47
CA THR A 217 -21.01 -2.26 13.73
C THR A 217 -22.42 -1.80 14.09
N SER A 218 -23.33 -2.77 14.25
CA SER A 218 -24.67 -2.50 14.80
C SER A 218 -24.64 -1.94 16.23
N ASP A 219 -23.58 -2.17 17.00
CA ASP A 219 -23.51 -1.78 18.41
C ASP A 219 -22.60 -0.58 18.68
N ALA A 220 -21.64 -0.31 17.79
CA ALA A 220 -20.63 0.72 18.00
C ALA A 220 -20.07 1.31 16.70
N ILE A 221 -19.68 2.58 16.78
CA ILE A 221 -18.71 3.22 15.88
C ILE A 221 -17.46 3.53 16.69
N LYS A 222 -16.31 3.07 16.24
CA LYS A 222 -15.00 3.40 16.82
C LYS A 222 -14.07 3.95 15.76
N LEU A 223 -13.34 4.98 16.14
CA LEU A 223 -12.38 5.66 15.28
C LEU A 223 -10.99 5.52 15.87
N TYR A 224 -10.05 5.09 15.05
CA TYR A 224 -8.66 4.88 15.45
C TYR A 224 -7.71 5.68 14.56
N ASN A 225 -6.57 6.04 15.13
CA ASN A 225 -5.55 6.84 14.47
C ASN A 225 -4.16 6.43 14.96
N TRP A 226 -3.22 6.26 14.05
CA TRP A 226 -1.84 5.91 14.37
C TRP A 226 -0.87 6.62 13.43
N PRO A 227 0.25 7.16 13.96
CA PRO A 227 1.48 7.28 13.18
C PRO A 227 1.83 5.93 12.53
N ILE A 228 2.46 5.97 11.34
CA ILE A 228 2.74 4.76 10.55
C ILE A 228 3.49 3.69 11.37
N ASP A 229 4.47 4.10 12.17
CA ASP A 229 5.32 3.24 12.98
C ASP A 229 4.67 2.75 14.29
N ALA A 230 3.53 3.31 14.66
CA ALA A 230 2.77 2.98 15.87
C ALA A 230 1.51 2.16 15.59
N ALA A 231 1.24 1.82 14.32
CA ALA A 231 0.07 1.03 13.96
C ALA A 231 0.18 -0.43 14.47
N PRO A 232 -0.94 -1.08 14.83
CA PRO A 232 -0.96 -2.48 15.25
C PRO A 232 -0.32 -3.41 14.22
N SER A 233 0.37 -4.46 14.67
CA SER A 233 1.11 -5.37 13.77
C SER A 233 0.23 -6.11 12.76
N ASN A 234 -1.07 -6.26 13.04
CA ASN A 234 -2.04 -6.89 12.15
C ASN A 234 -2.77 -5.90 11.24
N ILE A 235 -2.37 -4.62 11.20
CA ILE A 235 -3.06 -3.58 10.40
C ILE A 235 -3.03 -3.91 8.90
N GLU A 236 -1.96 -4.56 8.41
CA GLU A 236 -1.81 -4.97 7.00
C GLU A 236 -2.42 -6.35 6.69
N SER A 237 -3.05 -7.00 7.67
CA SER A 237 -3.70 -8.30 7.49
C SER A 237 -4.89 -8.22 6.52
N LEU A 238 -5.16 -9.30 5.79
CA LEU A 238 -6.41 -9.51 5.07
C LEU A 238 -7.59 -9.81 6.01
N HIS A 239 -7.26 -10.22 7.24
CA HIS A 239 -8.19 -10.47 8.33
C HIS A 239 -7.73 -9.76 9.60
N PRO A 240 -7.93 -8.44 9.72
CA PRO A 240 -7.53 -7.69 10.91
C PRO A 240 -8.42 -8.09 12.11
N ASP A 241 -7.78 -8.14 13.28
CA ASP A 241 -8.44 -8.32 14.57
C ASP A 241 -8.32 -7.03 15.38
N THR A 242 -9.46 -6.35 15.54
CA THR A 242 -9.55 -5.05 16.20
C THR A 242 -9.44 -5.13 17.72
N SER A 243 -9.55 -6.32 18.31
CA SER A 243 -9.47 -6.50 19.76
C SER A 243 -8.08 -6.16 20.34
N SER A 244 -7.05 -6.22 19.50
CA SER A 244 -5.66 -5.92 19.84
C SER A 244 -5.26 -4.44 19.62
N TRP A 245 -6.15 -3.62 19.07
CA TRP A 245 -5.84 -2.26 18.62
C TRP A 245 -5.81 -1.21 19.75
N GLY A 246 -6.20 -1.62 20.95
CA GLY A 246 -6.24 -0.74 22.12
C GLY A 246 -7.42 0.23 22.10
N THR A 247 -7.26 1.34 22.82
CA THR A 247 -8.33 2.32 23.00
C THR A 247 -8.55 3.15 21.73
N PRO A 248 -9.79 3.26 21.22
CA PRO A 248 -10.08 4.13 20.09
C PRO A 248 -9.92 5.61 20.46
N SER A 249 -9.63 6.42 19.44
CA SER A 249 -9.58 7.87 19.56
C SER A 249 -10.95 8.54 19.64
N ALA A 250 -12.04 7.86 19.30
CA ALA A 250 -13.42 8.26 19.60
C ALA A 250 -14.29 7.02 19.50
N GLN A 251 -15.34 6.94 20.33
CA GLN A 251 -16.27 5.81 20.29
C GLN A 251 -17.70 6.20 20.65
N PHE A 252 -18.65 5.64 19.91
CA PHE A 252 -20.08 5.83 20.08
C PHE A 252 -20.72 4.46 20.17
N ILE A 253 -21.28 4.11 21.32
CA ILE A 253 -21.70 2.74 21.65
C ILE A 253 -23.15 2.74 22.14
N LYS A 254 -23.92 1.69 21.86
CA LYS A 254 -25.24 1.47 22.47
C LYS A 254 -25.15 1.40 24.00
N PRO A 255 -26.14 1.92 24.76
CA PRO A 255 -27.36 2.58 24.29
C PRO A 255 -27.18 4.07 23.99
N GLY A 256 -25.97 4.62 24.14
CA GLY A 256 -25.67 6.03 23.94
C GLY A 256 -25.73 6.48 22.47
N CYS A 257 -25.55 5.55 21.52
CA CYS A 257 -25.68 5.74 20.08
C CYS A 257 -26.30 4.50 19.42
N ASP A 258 -27.48 4.65 18.82
CA ASP A 258 -28.14 3.57 18.05
C ASP A 258 -27.73 3.68 16.56
N THR A 259 -26.56 3.11 16.25
CA THR A 259 -25.91 3.29 14.94
C THR A 259 -26.78 2.84 13.76
N GLU A 260 -27.63 1.82 13.96
CA GLU A 260 -28.54 1.28 12.94
C GLU A 260 -29.68 2.25 12.59
N LYS A 261 -30.15 3.04 13.57
CA LYS A 261 -31.19 4.05 13.33
C LYS A 261 -30.62 5.38 12.86
N THR A 262 -29.38 5.68 13.25
CA THR A 262 -28.75 6.97 12.99
C THR A 262 -28.10 7.03 11.61
N PHE A 263 -27.48 5.96 11.12
CA PHE A 263 -26.71 5.98 9.89
C PHE A 263 -27.35 5.14 8.78
N SER A 264 -27.58 5.77 7.63
CA SER A 264 -27.86 5.09 6.36
C SER A 264 -26.55 4.62 5.71
N ASN A 265 -26.63 3.98 4.54
CA ASN A 265 -25.45 3.65 3.75
C ASN A 265 -24.55 4.89 3.57
N GLN A 266 -23.25 4.70 3.72
CA GLN A 266 -22.25 5.75 3.73
C GLN A 266 -21.31 5.63 2.53
N THR A 267 -20.93 6.75 1.92
CA THR A 267 -19.80 6.84 0.99
C THR A 267 -18.62 7.52 1.67
N LEU A 268 -17.40 7.23 1.21
CA LEU A 268 -16.20 7.93 1.64
C LEU A 268 -16.12 9.27 0.93
N GLU A 269 -15.71 10.32 1.63
CA GLU A 269 -15.55 11.66 1.06
C GLU A 269 -14.19 12.25 1.43
N PHE A 270 -13.52 12.86 0.45
CA PHE A 270 -12.33 13.71 0.63
C PHE A 270 -12.60 15.10 0.05
N SER A 271 -12.26 16.14 0.80
CA SER A 271 -12.33 17.53 0.35
C SER A 271 -11.29 18.40 1.07
N PRO A 272 -10.19 18.81 0.42
CA PRO A 272 -9.31 19.87 0.94
C PRO A 272 -10.05 21.21 0.83
N GLY A 273 -10.90 21.46 1.82
CA GLY A 273 -11.84 22.57 1.88
C GLY A 273 -11.20 23.93 2.14
N PHE A 274 -11.92 25.02 1.86
CA PHE A 274 -11.53 26.37 2.28
C PHE A 274 -12.71 27.10 2.89
N CYS A 275 -12.37 28.10 3.70
CA CYS A 275 -13.24 29.18 4.14
C CYS A 275 -14.62 28.68 4.55
N GLY A 276 -14.70 28.16 5.78
CA GLY A 276 -15.98 27.88 6.45
C GLY A 276 -16.75 29.17 6.78
N ILE A 277 -17.20 29.32 8.03
CA ILE A 277 -17.98 30.49 8.43
C ILE A 277 -17.09 31.75 8.44
N GLN A 278 -17.33 32.67 7.51
CA GLN A 278 -16.56 33.91 7.31
C GLN A 278 -16.39 34.77 8.59
N ALA A 279 -17.32 34.69 9.55
CA ALA A 279 -17.22 35.42 10.82
C ALA A 279 -15.97 35.01 11.64
N LEU A 280 -15.58 33.73 11.58
CA LEU A 280 -14.49 33.16 12.37
C LEU A 280 -13.12 33.74 11.98
N TRP A 281 -12.96 34.16 10.73
CA TRP A 281 -11.72 34.71 10.18
C TRP A 281 -11.13 35.87 11.00
N SER A 282 -12.00 36.71 11.56
CA SER A 282 -11.64 37.92 12.30
C SER A 282 -12.09 37.93 13.75
N SER A 283 -13.01 37.05 14.15
CA SER A 283 -13.50 36.99 15.54
C SER A 283 -12.80 35.92 16.37
N ASP A 284 -12.34 34.84 15.74
CA ASP A 284 -11.84 33.67 16.44
C ASP A 284 -10.33 33.55 16.27
N TYR A 285 -9.68 33.10 17.35
CA TYR A 285 -8.26 32.86 17.35
C TYR A 285 -7.94 31.71 16.40
N ALA A 286 -6.90 31.89 15.57
CA ALA A 286 -6.56 30.91 14.54
C ALA A 286 -6.24 29.52 15.13
N ASP A 287 -5.73 29.48 16.37
CA ASP A 287 -5.41 28.27 17.13
C ASP A 287 -6.57 27.74 18.00
N GLY A 288 -7.71 28.43 17.97
CA GLY A 288 -8.89 28.11 18.78
C GLY A 288 -8.79 28.40 20.26
N LYS A 289 -7.72 29.07 20.74
CA LYS A 289 -7.45 29.22 22.17
C LYS A 289 -7.17 30.67 22.57
N TYR A 290 -6.00 31.20 22.25
CA TYR A 290 -5.55 32.51 22.76
C TYR A 290 -4.64 33.27 21.79
N GLY A 291 -4.40 32.74 20.57
CA GLY A 291 -3.48 33.32 19.58
C GLY A 291 -4.04 34.51 18.80
N PRO A 292 -3.32 35.05 17.80
CA PRO A 292 -3.92 36.00 16.86
C PRO A 292 -4.97 35.33 15.95
N THR A 293 -5.91 36.12 15.44
CA THR A 293 -6.87 35.65 14.42
C THR A 293 -6.17 35.52 13.06
N CYS A 294 -6.73 34.73 12.14
CA CYS A 294 -6.15 34.60 10.80
C CYS A 294 -6.11 35.94 10.05
N SER A 295 -7.09 36.83 10.24
CA SER A 295 -7.04 38.18 9.68
C SER A 295 -5.79 38.97 10.12
N VAL A 296 -5.37 38.82 11.38
CA VAL A 296 -4.16 39.46 11.92
C VAL A 296 -2.90 38.79 11.40
N ILE A 297 -2.87 37.44 11.39
CA ILE A 297 -1.70 36.66 10.93
C ILE A 297 -1.39 36.95 9.46
N THR A 298 -2.40 36.92 8.60
CA THR A 298 -2.20 37.04 7.16
C THR A 298 -2.26 38.48 6.65
N GLY A 299 -2.77 39.41 7.48
CA GLY A 299 -3.04 40.79 7.09
C GLY A 299 -4.09 40.92 5.97
N GLN A 300 -5.02 39.96 5.86
CA GLN A 300 -6.07 39.96 4.82
C GLN A 300 -7.44 40.21 5.45
N GLU A 301 -8.23 41.06 4.81
CA GLU A 301 -9.57 41.44 5.31
C GLU A 301 -10.57 40.27 5.31
N SER A 302 -10.38 39.28 4.43
CA SER A 302 -11.26 38.12 4.33
C SER A 302 -10.50 36.83 4.01
N CYS A 303 -11.01 35.70 4.52
CA CYS A 303 -10.54 34.36 4.16
C CYS A 303 -10.46 34.16 2.65
N HIS A 304 -11.55 34.45 1.95
CA HIS A 304 -11.62 34.33 0.49
C HIS A 304 -10.58 35.19 -0.22
N GLY A 305 -10.27 36.39 0.30
CA GLY A 305 -9.18 37.23 -0.21
C GLY A 305 -7.80 36.62 0.02
N HIS A 306 -7.56 36.02 1.19
CA HIS A 306 -6.32 35.27 1.47
C HIS A 306 -6.18 34.07 0.55
N VAL A 307 -7.21 33.22 0.50
CA VAL A 307 -7.25 32.03 -0.34
C VAL A 307 -7.04 32.41 -1.80
N ALA A 308 -7.71 33.44 -2.32
CA ALA A 308 -7.54 33.87 -3.71
C ALA A 308 -6.12 34.37 -4.04
N ASN A 309 -5.50 35.15 -3.15
CA ASN A 309 -4.28 35.90 -3.47
C ASN A 309 -2.98 35.26 -2.99
N LYS A 310 -3.03 34.24 -2.12
CA LYS A 310 -1.84 33.62 -1.49
C LYS A 310 -1.76 32.11 -1.78
N PRO A 311 -1.64 31.70 -3.05
CA PRO A 311 -1.64 30.27 -3.42
C PRO A 311 -0.53 29.46 -2.74
N GLN A 312 0.65 30.06 -2.53
CA GLN A 312 1.80 29.39 -1.90
C GLN A 312 1.54 29.00 -0.44
N ALA A 313 0.56 29.63 0.24
CA ALA A 313 0.19 29.26 1.60
C ALA A 313 -0.43 27.85 1.68
N PHE A 314 -0.77 27.25 0.54
CA PHE A 314 -1.47 25.97 0.45
C PHE A 314 -0.63 24.87 -0.23
N GLU A 315 0.69 25.04 -0.34
CA GLU A 315 1.58 24.03 -0.97
C GLU A 315 1.53 22.67 -0.26
N ASN A 316 1.47 22.68 1.08
CA ASN A 316 1.35 21.47 1.92
C ASN A 316 -0.10 21.16 2.34
N TYR A 317 -1.09 21.77 1.69
CA TYR A 317 -2.50 21.60 2.02
C TYR A 317 -3.16 20.58 1.09
N TYR A 318 -2.82 19.29 1.28
CA TYR A 318 -3.33 18.19 0.45
C TYR A 318 -3.33 16.86 1.20
N PHE A 319 -4.20 15.96 0.75
CA PHE A 319 -4.16 14.55 1.14
C PHE A 319 -3.29 13.78 0.15
N GLU A 320 -2.43 12.89 0.64
CA GLU A 320 -1.80 11.86 -0.17
C GLU A 320 -2.15 10.49 0.41
N VAL A 321 -2.86 9.68 -0.39
CA VAL A 321 -3.42 8.38 0.02
C VAL A 321 -2.64 7.27 -0.65
N GLU A 322 -2.19 6.29 0.12
CA GLU A 322 -1.57 5.06 -0.39
C GLU A 322 -2.65 4.05 -0.76
N ASN A 323 -3.53 3.73 0.18
CA ASN A 323 -4.67 2.84 -0.05
C ASN A 323 -5.79 3.06 0.98
N ILE A 324 -6.99 2.61 0.60
CA ILE A 324 -8.16 2.48 1.47
C ILE A 324 -8.64 1.03 1.37
N ARG A 325 -8.68 0.30 2.48
CA ARG A 325 -9.14 -1.08 2.56
C ARG A 325 -10.47 -1.14 3.31
N ILE A 326 -11.50 -1.64 2.64
CA ILE A 326 -12.83 -1.89 3.21
C ILE A 326 -12.96 -3.37 3.50
N PHE A 327 -13.40 -3.70 4.70
CA PHE A 327 -13.62 -5.03 5.19
C PHE A 327 -15.07 -5.18 5.67
N GLN A 328 -15.62 -6.38 5.50
CA GLN A 328 -16.93 -6.73 6.04
C GLN A 328 -16.77 -7.52 7.34
N GLU A 329 -17.68 -7.28 8.28
CA GLU A 329 -17.79 -8.08 9.49
C GLU A 329 -18.21 -9.50 9.13
N MET A 330 -17.55 -10.50 9.70
CA MET A 330 -18.02 -11.88 9.60
C MET A 330 -19.13 -12.10 10.65
N GLU A 331 -20.36 -12.30 10.18
CA GLU A 331 -21.56 -12.57 11.00
C GLU A 331 -21.31 -13.68 12.04
N LYS A 332 -21.42 -13.34 13.34
CA LYS A 332 -21.12 -14.23 14.47
C LYS A 332 -22.12 -15.39 14.70
N THR A 333 -23.20 -15.49 13.91
CA THR A 333 -24.36 -16.34 14.26
C THR A 333 -24.43 -17.69 13.55
N GLN A 334 -23.73 -17.88 12.43
CA GLN A 334 -23.46 -19.19 11.83
C GLN A 334 -22.01 -19.18 11.40
N GLY A 335 -21.22 -20.18 11.78
CA GLY A 335 -19.85 -20.27 11.29
C GLY A 335 -19.84 -20.15 9.76
N GLN A 336 -18.79 -19.55 9.22
CA GLN A 336 -18.64 -19.31 7.80
C GLN A 336 -17.58 -20.26 7.23
N LEU A 337 -17.83 -20.75 6.03
CA LEU A 337 -16.87 -21.52 5.25
C LEU A 337 -17.00 -21.09 3.79
N LEU A 338 -15.97 -20.45 3.27
CA LEU A 338 -15.88 -19.95 1.90
C LEU A 338 -14.69 -20.58 1.20
N LEU A 339 -14.79 -20.76 -0.12
CA LEU A 339 -13.65 -21.07 -0.96
C LEU A 339 -12.98 -19.75 -1.35
N ASP A 340 -11.67 -19.65 -1.16
CA ASP A 340 -10.89 -18.51 -1.65
C ASP A 340 -10.81 -18.60 -3.20
N PRO A 341 -11.39 -17.63 -3.94
CA PRO A 341 -11.40 -17.65 -5.41
C PRO A 341 -10.03 -17.28 -6.02
N ASN A 342 -9.14 -16.67 -5.25
CA ASN A 342 -7.83 -16.20 -5.70
C ASN A 342 -6.68 -17.09 -5.18
N GLY A 343 -6.95 -17.94 -4.19
CA GLY A 343 -6.00 -18.88 -3.61
C GLY A 343 -5.84 -20.19 -4.40
N PRO A 344 -4.86 -21.02 -4.04
CA PRO A 344 -4.73 -22.38 -4.58
C PRO A 344 -6.01 -23.22 -4.34
N SER A 345 -6.25 -24.25 -5.14
CA SER A 345 -7.43 -25.14 -4.96
C SER A 345 -7.59 -25.62 -3.54
N PHE A 346 -8.84 -25.67 -3.09
CA PHE A 346 -9.23 -26.11 -1.74
C PHE A 346 -8.57 -25.27 -0.63
N THR A 347 -8.42 -23.98 -0.90
CA THR A 347 -8.15 -22.98 0.15
C THR A 347 -9.48 -22.48 0.67
N PHE A 348 -9.70 -22.69 1.97
CA PHE A 348 -10.94 -22.35 2.63
C PHE A 348 -10.71 -21.28 3.69
N ASP A 349 -11.45 -20.20 3.56
CA ASP A 349 -11.58 -19.21 4.61
C ASP A 349 -12.71 -19.65 5.53
N TYR A 350 -12.41 -19.76 6.81
CA TYR A 350 -13.36 -20.23 7.80
C TYR A 350 -13.45 -19.27 8.99
N ALA A 351 -14.61 -19.26 9.61
CA ALA A 351 -14.85 -18.60 10.89
C ALA A 351 -15.86 -19.41 11.71
N THR A 352 -15.69 -19.45 13.03
CA THR A 352 -16.60 -20.14 13.95
C THR A 352 -16.69 -19.40 15.27
N SER A 353 -17.91 -19.31 15.81
CA SER A 353 -18.15 -18.81 17.17
C SER A 353 -17.80 -19.84 18.25
N GLN A 354 -17.40 -21.05 17.86
CA GLN A 354 -17.01 -22.16 18.73
C GLN A 354 -15.60 -22.67 18.37
N PRO A 355 -14.52 -21.88 18.58
CA PRO A 355 -13.16 -22.33 18.33
C PRO A 355 -12.79 -23.51 19.23
N SER A 356 -12.08 -24.48 18.67
CA SER A 356 -11.59 -25.66 19.38
C SER A 356 -10.41 -26.25 18.62
N SER A 357 -9.41 -26.74 19.35
CA SER A 357 -8.25 -27.43 18.75
C SER A 357 -8.63 -28.66 17.93
N ASP A 358 -9.84 -29.16 18.11
CA ASP A 358 -10.36 -30.37 17.49
C ASP A 358 -11.37 -30.07 16.35
N ASN A 359 -11.61 -28.80 16.03
CA ASN A 359 -12.39 -28.43 14.87
C ASN A 359 -11.61 -28.74 13.58
N TRP A 360 -12.32 -29.11 12.52
CA TRP A 360 -11.70 -29.52 11.26
C TRP A 360 -12.62 -29.24 10.08
N ILE A 361 -12.02 -29.04 8.91
CA ILE A 361 -12.74 -28.86 7.65
C ILE A 361 -12.57 -30.13 6.83
N GLY A 362 -13.68 -30.67 6.32
CA GLY A 362 -13.68 -31.81 5.40
C GLY A 362 -14.30 -31.46 4.05
N VAL A 363 -13.83 -32.11 2.99
CA VAL A 363 -14.36 -31.95 1.62
C VAL A 363 -14.93 -33.28 1.11
N TRP A 364 -16.08 -33.23 0.44
CA TRP A 364 -16.76 -34.37 -0.18
C TRP A 364 -17.23 -34.04 -1.60
N PRO A 365 -17.41 -35.05 -2.48
CA PRO A 365 -18.19 -34.87 -3.70
C PRO A 365 -19.59 -34.33 -3.38
N GLU A 366 -20.13 -33.45 -4.24
CA GLU A 366 -21.44 -32.83 -4.00
C GLU A 366 -22.55 -33.88 -3.85
N ASP A 367 -22.48 -34.95 -4.66
CA ASP A 367 -23.42 -36.07 -4.72
C ASP A 367 -23.22 -37.12 -3.60
N ASP A 368 -22.21 -36.95 -2.73
CA ASP A 368 -21.98 -37.87 -1.61
C ASP A 368 -23.06 -37.72 -0.54
N THR A 369 -23.91 -38.75 -0.43
CA THR A 369 -25.02 -38.81 0.53
C THR A 369 -24.59 -39.11 1.96
N GLN A 370 -23.33 -39.48 2.21
CA GLN A 370 -22.79 -39.79 3.53
C GLN A 370 -22.11 -38.60 4.20
N ALA A 371 -21.90 -37.49 3.49
CA ALA A 371 -21.36 -36.26 4.07
C ALA A 371 -22.32 -35.66 5.14
N PRO A 372 -21.82 -35.04 6.22
CA PRO A 372 -20.42 -34.92 6.65
C PRO A 372 -19.97 -36.04 7.62
N THR A 373 -20.59 -37.22 7.58
CA THR A 373 -20.42 -38.26 8.63
C THR A 373 -19.14 -39.08 8.48
N TRP A 374 -18.74 -39.48 7.27
CA TRP A 374 -17.51 -40.24 7.02
C TRP A 374 -17.02 -40.03 5.58
N GLY A 375 -15.76 -40.39 5.30
CA GLY A 375 -15.25 -40.49 3.92
C GLY A 375 -14.93 -39.16 3.22
N SER A 376 -14.48 -38.12 3.94
CA SER A 376 -13.97 -36.92 3.27
C SER A 376 -12.79 -37.28 2.36
N ILE A 377 -12.74 -36.68 1.17
CA ILE A 377 -11.65 -36.90 0.22
C ILE A 377 -10.35 -36.25 0.70
N THR A 378 -10.47 -35.19 1.50
CA THR A 378 -9.36 -34.51 2.17
C THR A 378 -9.91 -33.69 3.34
N TRP A 379 -9.06 -33.42 4.34
CA TRP A 379 -9.43 -32.66 5.54
C TRP A 379 -8.18 -32.09 6.23
N ASP A 380 -8.36 -31.04 7.03
CA ASP A 380 -7.34 -30.52 7.95
C ASP A 380 -7.99 -29.81 9.16
N TYR A 381 -7.21 -29.59 10.22
CA TYR A 381 -7.67 -28.95 11.46
C TYR A 381 -7.82 -27.43 11.32
N ALA A 382 -8.97 -26.93 11.77
CA ALA A 382 -9.39 -25.53 11.72
C ALA A 382 -9.58 -24.99 13.15
N LYS A 383 -8.46 -24.82 13.84
CA LYS A 383 -8.40 -24.70 15.31
C LYS A 383 -8.83 -23.35 15.85
N GLU A 384 -8.63 -22.31 15.04
CA GLU A 384 -8.78 -20.93 15.45
C GLU A 384 -10.24 -20.48 15.33
N ASN A 385 -10.56 -19.30 15.85
CA ASN A 385 -11.88 -18.68 15.67
C ASN A 385 -12.15 -18.29 14.22
N SER A 386 -11.10 -18.01 13.44
CA SER A 386 -11.13 -17.81 12.00
C SER A 386 -9.75 -18.01 11.39
N GLY A 387 -9.69 -18.23 10.08
CA GLY A 387 -8.42 -18.31 9.35
C GLY A 387 -8.61 -18.79 7.92
N SER A 388 -7.49 -18.91 7.21
CA SER A 388 -7.43 -19.50 5.87
C SER A 388 -6.60 -20.77 5.91
N ILE A 389 -7.15 -21.89 5.42
CA ILE A 389 -6.47 -23.19 5.40
C ILE A 389 -6.53 -23.76 4.00
N ARG A 390 -5.37 -24.11 3.48
CA ARG A 390 -5.27 -24.92 2.26
C ARG A 390 -5.30 -26.40 2.62
N ILE A 391 -6.27 -27.11 2.05
CA ILE A 391 -6.45 -28.55 2.22
C ILE A 391 -6.24 -29.23 0.86
N PRO A 392 -4.99 -29.60 0.51
CA PRO A 392 -4.68 -30.02 -0.86
C PRO A 392 -5.57 -31.20 -1.31
N PRO A 393 -6.17 -31.14 -2.51
CA PRO A 393 -6.90 -32.28 -3.06
C PRO A 393 -5.91 -33.43 -3.36
N PRO A 394 -6.27 -34.70 -3.13
CA PRO A 394 -5.48 -35.84 -3.56
C PRO A 394 -5.26 -35.81 -5.08
N SER A 395 -4.13 -36.36 -5.55
CA SER A 395 -3.80 -36.41 -6.98
C SER A 395 -4.81 -37.19 -7.84
N SER A 396 -5.66 -38.00 -7.22
CA SER A 396 -6.74 -38.76 -7.87
C SER A 396 -8.07 -38.01 -7.97
N THR A 397 -8.15 -36.77 -7.48
CA THR A 397 -9.38 -35.97 -7.45
C THR A 397 -9.78 -35.58 -8.88
N LYS A 398 -11.04 -35.84 -9.25
CA LYS A 398 -11.56 -35.57 -10.60
C LYS A 398 -12.20 -34.19 -10.69
N ALA A 399 -12.24 -33.61 -11.89
CA ALA A 399 -13.07 -32.44 -12.16
C ALA A 399 -14.54 -32.71 -11.77
N GLY A 400 -15.19 -31.76 -11.12
CA GLY A 400 -16.58 -31.92 -10.68
C GLY A 400 -16.97 -30.97 -9.56
N LYS A 401 -18.18 -31.15 -9.03
CA LYS A 401 -18.71 -30.38 -7.92
C LYS A 401 -18.42 -31.05 -6.58
N TYR A 402 -18.05 -30.24 -5.61
CA TYR A 402 -17.71 -30.65 -4.26
C TYR A 402 -18.44 -29.78 -3.25
N LYS A 403 -18.45 -30.21 -1.99
CA LYS A 403 -18.99 -29.47 -0.85
C LYS A 403 -18.04 -29.62 0.33
N ALA A 404 -18.06 -28.65 1.23
CA ALA A 404 -17.19 -28.67 2.41
C ALA A 404 -17.97 -28.32 3.68
N TYR A 405 -17.48 -28.81 4.82
CA TYR A 405 -18.06 -28.54 6.13
C TYR A 405 -16.95 -28.24 7.13
N LEU A 406 -17.16 -27.21 7.96
CA LEU A 406 -16.42 -27.00 9.19
C LEU A 406 -17.17 -27.72 10.30
N LEU A 407 -16.48 -28.61 11.00
CA LEU A 407 -17.05 -29.57 11.94
C LEU A 407 -16.33 -29.47 13.28
N SER A 408 -17.08 -29.63 14.36
CA SER A 408 -16.52 -29.88 15.69
C SER A 408 -16.04 -31.33 15.85
N SER A 409 -15.42 -31.63 17.00
CA SER A 409 -14.94 -32.98 17.34
C SER A 409 -16.05 -34.04 17.37
N ASP A 410 -17.27 -33.65 17.76
CA ASP A 410 -18.46 -34.49 17.74
C ASP A 410 -19.21 -34.49 16.40
N ARG A 411 -18.63 -33.89 15.36
CA ARG A 411 -19.16 -33.76 13.99
C ARG A 411 -20.41 -32.88 13.88
N THR A 412 -20.65 -32.01 14.85
CA THR A 412 -21.63 -30.93 14.70
C THR A 412 -21.16 -29.99 13.59
N VAL A 413 -22.06 -29.63 12.67
CA VAL A 413 -21.77 -28.69 11.59
C VAL A 413 -21.71 -27.27 12.16
N LEU A 414 -20.53 -26.67 12.13
CA LEU A 414 -20.28 -25.29 12.54
C LEU A 414 -20.46 -24.32 11.37
N ALA A 415 -20.07 -24.75 10.16
CA ALA A 415 -20.24 -24.01 8.90
C ALA A 415 -20.33 -24.97 7.72
N SER A 416 -20.92 -24.55 6.60
CA SER A 416 -20.98 -25.35 5.38
C SER A 416 -20.83 -24.52 4.12
N LEU A 417 -20.07 -25.06 3.15
CA LEU A 417 -20.01 -24.61 1.78
C LEU A 417 -20.77 -25.63 0.92
N PRO A 418 -22.03 -25.35 0.49
CA PRO A 418 -22.94 -26.36 -0.04
C PRO A 418 -22.53 -26.92 -1.41
N SER A 419 -21.81 -26.13 -2.22
CA SER A 419 -21.33 -26.54 -3.54
C SER A 419 -20.19 -25.61 -4.01
N PHE A 420 -19.18 -26.17 -4.66
CA PHE A 420 -18.16 -25.45 -5.42
C PHE A 420 -17.60 -26.33 -6.54
N ASP A 421 -17.18 -25.70 -7.65
CA ASP A 421 -16.60 -26.40 -8.80
C ASP A 421 -15.09 -26.60 -8.61
N TYR A 422 -14.59 -27.79 -8.94
CA TYR A 422 -13.17 -28.10 -9.01
C TYR A 422 -12.79 -28.59 -10.41
N SER A 423 -11.72 -28.02 -10.97
CA SER A 423 -11.18 -28.42 -12.27
C SER A 423 -9.66 -28.59 -12.18
N PRO A 424 -9.13 -29.82 -12.21
CA PRO A 424 -7.70 -30.08 -12.10
C PRO A 424 -6.89 -29.47 -13.26
N THR A 425 -7.52 -29.08 -14.37
CA THR A 425 -6.89 -28.41 -15.51
C THR A 425 -6.83 -26.88 -15.39
N SER A 426 -7.70 -26.22 -14.61
CA SER A 426 -7.58 -24.76 -14.33
C SER A 426 -6.63 -24.45 -13.17
N ASP A 427 -6.29 -25.48 -12.42
CA ASP A 427 -5.64 -25.43 -11.11
C ASP A 427 -4.20 -25.96 -11.13
N SER A 428 -3.77 -26.59 -12.23
CA SER A 428 -2.37 -26.94 -12.36
C SER A 428 -1.56 -25.68 -12.63
N VAL A 429 -0.71 -25.27 -11.69
CA VAL A 429 0.39 -24.34 -11.98
C VAL A 429 1.33 -25.04 -12.96
N ALA A 430 1.69 -24.40 -14.07
CA ALA A 430 2.74 -24.88 -14.96
C ALA A 430 4.10 -24.75 -14.26
N PHE A 431 4.37 -23.59 -13.69
CA PHE A 431 5.50 -23.35 -12.79
C PHE A 431 5.25 -22.06 -12.01
N SER A 432 5.85 -21.93 -10.83
CA SER A 432 5.88 -20.66 -10.09
C SER A 432 7.21 -19.96 -10.32
N VAL A 433 7.24 -18.64 -10.15
CA VAL A 433 8.47 -17.85 -10.16
C VAL A 433 8.44 -16.84 -9.03
N LYS A 434 9.55 -16.77 -8.30
CA LYS A 434 9.82 -15.73 -7.33
C LYS A 434 10.93 -14.83 -7.85
N THR A 435 10.69 -13.52 -7.87
CA THR A 435 11.70 -12.53 -8.26
C THR A 435 12.51 -12.09 -7.04
N HIS A 436 13.79 -11.80 -7.27
CA HIS A 436 14.70 -11.33 -6.23
C HIS A 436 15.49 -10.13 -6.73
N TYR A 437 15.75 -9.17 -5.83
CA TYR A 437 16.56 -7.99 -6.13
C TYR A 437 18.04 -8.32 -6.41
N LYS A 438 18.56 -9.39 -5.79
CA LYS A 438 19.93 -9.85 -6.01
C LYS A 438 20.00 -10.78 -7.20
N THR A 439 21.20 -11.01 -7.75
CA THR A 439 21.42 -11.85 -8.93
C THR A 439 21.56 -13.36 -8.63
N ASN A 440 21.50 -13.74 -7.35
CA ASN A 440 21.74 -15.10 -6.86
C ASN A 440 20.58 -15.66 -6.01
N CYS A 441 19.38 -15.11 -6.15
CA CYS A 441 18.18 -15.43 -5.39
C CYS A 441 18.33 -15.37 -3.87
N ALA A 442 19.29 -14.57 -3.38
CA ALA A 442 19.42 -14.28 -1.97
C ALA A 442 18.62 -13.04 -1.58
N GLY A 443 18.06 -13.04 -0.37
CA GLY A 443 17.30 -11.92 0.17
C GLY A 443 15.79 -12.13 0.10
N SER A 444 15.05 -11.05 0.32
CA SER A 444 13.59 -11.05 0.31
C SER A 444 13.03 -11.26 -1.10
N VAL A 445 11.95 -12.03 -1.17
CA VAL A 445 11.18 -12.21 -2.39
C VAL A 445 10.41 -10.93 -2.68
N ASP A 446 10.54 -10.44 -3.90
CA ASP A 446 9.92 -9.19 -4.35
C ASP A 446 8.51 -9.45 -4.92
N ASN A 447 8.39 -10.42 -5.83
CA ASN A 447 7.12 -10.89 -6.36
C ASN A 447 7.07 -12.42 -6.40
N ASN A 448 5.87 -12.98 -6.27
CA ASN A 448 5.61 -14.42 -6.45
C ASN A 448 4.47 -14.61 -7.45
N VAL A 449 4.76 -15.23 -8.58
CA VAL A 449 3.84 -15.37 -9.71
C VAL A 449 3.66 -16.83 -10.05
N ASP A 450 2.41 -17.29 -10.10
CA ASP A 450 2.05 -18.62 -10.58
C ASP A 450 1.66 -18.56 -12.06
N ILE A 451 2.39 -19.30 -12.90
CA ILE A 451 2.13 -19.38 -14.35
C ILE A 451 1.23 -20.58 -14.61
N LYS A 452 0.09 -20.37 -15.26
CA LYS A 452 -0.82 -21.46 -15.68
C LYS A 452 -0.41 -22.05 -17.04
N PRO A 453 -0.75 -23.30 -17.35
CA PRO A 453 -0.52 -23.90 -18.67
C PRO A 453 -1.26 -23.13 -19.77
N GLY A 454 -0.62 -22.99 -20.94
CA GLY A 454 -1.19 -22.32 -22.11
C GLY A 454 -0.52 -20.99 -22.41
N ASN A 455 -1.01 -19.89 -21.83
CA ASN A 455 -0.54 -18.54 -22.14
C ASN A 455 0.51 -18.06 -21.13
N GLY A 456 1.52 -17.35 -21.62
CA GLY A 456 2.52 -16.74 -20.77
C GLY A 456 1.97 -15.56 -19.96
N VAL A 457 2.73 -15.16 -18.95
CA VAL A 457 2.44 -14.04 -18.07
C VAL A 457 3.54 -13.00 -18.24
N CYS A 458 3.15 -11.73 -18.38
CA CYS A 458 4.09 -10.62 -18.32
C CYS A 458 4.35 -10.22 -16.86
N VAL A 459 5.60 -10.00 -16.50
CA VAL A 459 6.04 -9.56 -15.18
C VAL A 459 6.90 -8.32 -15.35
N ASN A 460 6.43 -7.18 -14.84
CA ASN A 460 7.21 -5.96 -14.76
C ASN A 460 8.25 -6.11 -13.66
N THR A 461 9.46 -5.62 -13.92
CA THR A 461 10.58 -5.76 -13.00
C THR A 461 10.89 -4.49 -12.25
N ASP A 462 10.27 -3.36 -12.63
CA ASP A 462 10.51 -2.01 -12.08
C ASP A 462 12.01 -1.68 -11.93
N CYS A 463 12.84 -2.25 -12.81
CA CYS A 463 14.30 -2.13 -12.77
C CYS A 463 14.96 -2.64 -11.46
N GLY A 464 14.26 -3.47 -10.69
CA GLY A 464 14.71 -3.99 -9.40
C GLY A 464 15.12 -5.47 -9.43
N VAL A 465 14.72 -6.25 -10.44
CA VAL A 465 14.86 -7.71 -10.39
C VAL A 465 16.17 -8.21 -11.01
N GLY A 466 17.04 -8.80 -10.19
CA GLY A 466 18.33 -9.37 -10.62
C GLY A 466 18.32 -10.88 -10.87
N SER A 467 17.38 -11.63 -10.28
CA SER A 467 17.27 -13.09 -10.47
C SER A 467 15.86 -13.64 -10.30
N LEU A 468 15.66 -14.85 -10.82
CA LEU A 468 14.44 -15.65 -10.68
C LEU A 468 14.74 -16.96 -9.97
N GLU A 469 14.05 -17.21 -8.86
CA GLU A 469 13.92 -18.53 -8.27
C GLU A 469 12.68 -19.19 -8.89
N ILE A 470 12.86 -20.36 -9.49
CA ILE A 470 11.77 -21.15 -10.07
C ILE A 470 11.59 -22.35 -9.15
N PRO A 471 10.60 -22.36 -8.24
CA PRO A 471 10.40 -23.49 -7.34
C PRO A 471 10.08 -24.78 -8.10
N SER A 472 10.27 -25.94 -7.47
CA SER A 472 10.07 -27.25 -8.09
C SER A 472 8.61 -27.58 -8.42
N VAL A 473 7.67 -26.70 -8.06
CA VAL A 473 6.22 -26.93 -8.18
C VAL A 473 5.73 -26.66 -9.61
N GLY A 474 4.76 -27.45 -10.05
CA GLY A 474 4.04 -27.27 -11.32
C GLY A 474 4.33 -28.34 -12.38
N SER A 475 3.64 -28.28 -13.52
CA SER A 475 3.65 -29.31 -14.58
C SER A 475 4.60 -29.05 -15.77
N CYS A 476 5.18 -27.86 -15.91
CA CYS A 476 6.04 -27.48 -17.03
C CYS A 476 7.38 -28.23 -17.04
N PRO A 477 7.69 -29.06 -18.05
CA PRO A 477 8.89 -29.89 -18.03
C PRO A 477 10.19 -29.10 -17.78
N ASP A 478 11.15 -29.73 -17.13
CA ASP A 478 12.44 -29.09 -16.87
C ASP A 478 13.14 -28.77 -18.21
N GLY A 479 13.73 -27.58 -18.31
CA GLY A 479 14.26 -27.04 -19.56
C GLY A 479 13.21 -26.37 -20.47
N GLN A 480 11.93 -26.35 -20.09
CA GLN A 480 10.85 -25.74 -20.89
C GLN A 480 10.26 -24.46 -20.28
N VAL A 481 10.84 -23.94 -19.19
CA VAL A 481 10.45 -22.62 -18.64
C VAL A 481 11.11 -21.53 -19.49
N ARG A 482 10.34 -20.89 -20.36
CA ARG A 482 10.81 -19.83 -21.26
C ARG A 482 10.70 -18.46 -20.59
N ILE A 483 11.80 -17.72 -20.59
CA ILE A 483 11.96 -16.39 -20.01
C ILE A 483 12.35 -15.44 -21.14
N SER A 484 11.46 -14.53 -21.50
CA SER A 484 11.66 -13.59 -22.61
C SER A 484 11.82 -12.16 -22.10
N TYR A 485 12.75 -11.40 -22.69
CA TYR A 485 13.16 -10.07 -22.21
C TYR A 485 12.60 -8.95 -23.10
N TRP A 486 11.99 -7.93 -22.48
CA TRP A 486 11.31 -6.86 -23.19
C TRP A 486 11.74 -5.47 -22.70
N GLN A 487 11.91 -4.55 -23.65
CA GLN A 487 12.42 -3.21 -23.42
C GLN A 487 11.62 -2.42 -22.39
N ASN A 488 10.30 -2.37 -22.53
CA ASN A 488 9.44 -1.55 -21.68
C ASN A 488 8.60 -2.40 -20.73
N ASP A 489 7.93 -1.74 -19.80
CA ASP A 489 6.91 -2.35 -18.96
C ASP A 489 5.79 -2.96 -19.83
N ASP A 490 5.04 -3.88 -19.26
CA ASP A 490 3.93 -4.61 -19.88
C ASP A 490 4.32 -5.40 -21.14
N CYS A 491 5.57 -5.88 -21.19
CA CYS A 491 6.13 -6.67 -22.30
C CYS A 491 5.99 -5.95 -23.64
N ALA A 492 6.17 -4.63 -23.62
CA ALA A 492 6.10 -3.76 -24.78
C ALA A 492 7.48 -3.33 -25.28
N GLY A 493 7.51 -2.74 -26.49
CA GLY A 493 8.73 -2.24 -27.12
C GLY A 493 9.56 -3.33 -27.79
N ASP A 494 10.86 -3.09 -27.89
CA ASP A 494 11.80 -4.04 -28.49
C ASP A 494 11.90 -5.34 -27.67
N TRP A 495 11.91 -6.46 -28.39
CA TRP A 495 12.09 -7.79 -27.82
C TRP A 495 13.55 -8.25 -27.98
N TYR A 496 14.23 -8.53 -26.87
CA TYR A 496 15.67 -8.84 -26.85
C TYR A 496 16.00 -10.34 -26.87
N GLY A 497 14.99 -11.20 -27.05
CA GLY A 497 15.18 -12.65 -27.06
C GLY A 497 14.62 -13.35 -25.83
N TYR A 498 14.92 -14.64 -25.71
CA TYR A 498 14.55 -15.46 -24.55
C TYR A 498 15.64 -16.48 -24.19
N GLY A 499 15.56 -16.97 -22.96
CA GLY A 499 16.29 -18.15 -22.48
C GLY A 499 15.36 -19.19 -21.89
N TYR A 500 15.90 -20.38 -21.63
CA TYR A 500 15.18 -21.48 -20.99
C TYR A 500 15.77 -21.82 -19.61
N GLY A 501 14.88 -22.15 -18.68
CA GLY A 501 15.18 -22.58 -17.32
C GLY A 501 14.48 -23.89 -16.95
N SER A 502 14.77 -24.38 -15.75
CA SER A 502 14.14 -25.56 -15.16
C SER A 502 13.52 -25.20 -13.83
N ARG A 503 12.50 -25.94 -13.41
CA ARG A 503 11.99 -25.83 -12.05
C ARG A 503 13.03 -26.32 -11.05
N GLY A 504 12.90 -25.88 -9.80
CA GLY A 504 13.86 -26.16 -8.73
C GLY A 504 15.22 -25.46 -8.90
N THR A 505 15.30 -24.39 -9.69
CA THR A 505 16.56 -23.68 -9.96
C THR A 505 16.49 -22.20 -9.61
N CYS A 506 17.64 -21.63 -9.27
CA CYS A 506 17.84 -20.18 -9.20
C CYS A 506 18.63 -19.73 -10.42
N ARG A 507 18.22 -18.59 -11.01
CA ARG A 507 18.85 -18.06 -12.22
C ARG A 507 19.02 -16.54 -12.14
N GLY A 508 20.26 -16.08 -12.31
CA GLY A 508 20.55 -14.67 -12.60
C GLY A 508 20.00 -14.27 -13.97
N LEU A 509 19.42 -13.07 -14.06
CA LEU A 509 18.84 -12.56 -15.30
C LEU A 509 19.92 -11.96 -16.21
N TRP A 510 19.64 -11.93 -17.52
CA TRP A 510 20.49 -11.24 -18.50
C TRP A 510 20.75 -9.80 -18.04
N SER A 511 21.93 -9.24 -18.31
CA SER A 511 22.34 -7.89 -17.86
C SER A 511 22.15 -7.64 -16.35
N ASN A 512 22.16 -8.69 -15.52
CA ASN A 512 21.86 -8.61 -14.09
C ASN A 512 20.52 -7.92 -13.75
N GLY A 513 19.57 -7.88 -14.69
CA GLY A 513 18.27 -7.21 -14.53
C GLY A 513 18.16 -5.80 -15.12
N TRP A 514 19.23 -5.25 -15.70
CA TRP A 514 19.27 -3.83 -16.07
C TRP A 514 18.95 -3.52 -17.54
N GLY A 515 19.00 -4.51 -18.43
CA GLY A 515 18.85 -4.36 -19.88
C GLY A 515 17.41 -4.40 -20.39
N PHE A 516 16.44 -4.57 -19.50
CA PHE A 516 15.02 -4.74 -19.83
C PHE A 516 14.16 -4.27 -18.66
N LYS A 517 12.87 -4.01 -18.90
CA LYS A 517 11.92 -3.59 -17.87
C LYS A 517 10.87 -4.64 -17.53
N SER A 518 10.62 -5.59 -18.42
CA SER A 518 9.66 -6.66 -18.16
C SER A 518 10.08 -8.00 -18.76
N LEU A 519 9.47 -9.06 -18.22
CA LEU A 519 9.70 -10.45 -18.57
C LEU A 519 8.41 -11.10 -19.04
N TRP A 520 8.45 -11.84 -20.14
CA TRP A 520 7.36 -12.74 -20.52
C TRP A 520 7.73 -14.18 -20.18
N LEU A 521 7.02 -14.75 -19.21
CA LEU A 521 7.24 -16.08 -18.65
C LEU A 521 6.21 -17.07 -19.21
N SER A 522 6.66 -18.16 -19.83
CA SER A 522 5.76 -19.16 -20.43
C SER A 522 6.34 -20.57 -20.37
N CYS A 523 5.49 -21.59 -20.44
CA CYS A 523 5.94 -22.96 -20.66
C CYS A 523 5.98 -23.22 -22.17
N ALA A 524 7.14 -23.55 -22.73
CA ALA A 524 7.30 -23.76 -24.16
C ALA A 524 8.41 -24.77 -24.47
N GLU A 525 8.22 -25.56 -25.53
CA GLU A 525 9.24 -26.50 -25.99
C GLU A 525 10.34 -25.76 -26.76
N PRO A 526 11.63 -25.93 -26.41
CA PRO A 526 12.74 -25.28 -27.11
C PRO A 526 12.80 -25.56 -28.61
N ASP A 527 12.28 -26.69 -29.09
CA ASP A 527 12.36 -27.05 -30.51
C ASP A 527 11.19 -26.48 -31.34
N SER A 528 10.17 -25.93 -30.68
CA SER A 528 9.01 -25.28 -31.31
C SER A 528 9.20 -23.76 -31.49
N ASP A 529 10.39 -23.24 -31.19
CA ASP A 529 10.61 -21.82 -31.02
C ASP A 529 10.68 -21.01 -32.34
N CYS A 530 10.31 -19.73 -32.28
CA CYS A 530 10.20 -18.88 -33.46
C CYS A 530 11.57 -18.52 -34.07
N ILE A 531 12.67 -18.59 -33.29
CA ILE A 531 14.01 -18.25 -33.78
C ILE A 531 14.57 -19.43 -34.60
N LYS A 532 14.47 -20.66 -34.07
CA LYS A 532 14.88 -21.89 -34.77
C LYS A 532 14.03 -22.14 -36.02
N SER A 533 12.74 -21.80 -35.97
CA SER A 533 11.88 -21.86 -37.15
C SER A 533 12.07 -20.68 -38.11
N GLY A 534 12.90 -19.69 -37.77
CA GLY A 534 13.20 -18.53 -38.62
C GLY A 534 12.02 -17.57 -38.81
N THR A 535 11.03 -17.60 -37.92
CA THR A 535 9.80 -16.80 -37.99
C THR A 535 9.84 -15.52 -37.17
N CYS A 536 10.89 -15.33 -36.34
CA CYS A 536 11.13 -14.10 -35.57
C CYS A 536 12.64 -13.79 -35.47
N THR A 537 12.99 -12.55 -35.14
CA THR A 537 14.38 -12.12 -34.92
C THR A 537 14.42 -11.14 -33.75
N ALA A 538 15.33 -11.36 -32.79
CA ALA A 538 15.49 -10.48 -31.64
C ALA A 538 16.13 -9.15 -32.05
N ALA A 539 15.72 -8.07 -31.38
CA ALA A 539 16.39 -6.79 -31.49
C ALA A 539 17.84 -6.90 -30.98
N PRO A 540 18.77 -6.08 -31.51
CA PRO A 540 20.13 -6.03 -30.98
C PRO A 540 20.12 -5.61 -29.51
N GLU A 541 21.11 -6.10 -28.76
CA GLU A 541 21.33 -5.70 -27.37
C GLU A 541 21.52 -4.17 -27.27
N PRO A 542 20.78 -3.49 -26.38
CA PRO A 542 20.83 -2.04 -26.27
C PRO A 542 22.22 -1.59 -25.83
N SER A 543 22.76 -0.54 -26.45
CA SER A 543 24.09 0.00 -26.15
C SER A 543 24.20 0.61 -24.74
N THR A 544 23.07 0.89 -24.11
CA THR A 544 22.94 1.37 -22.73
C THR A 544 21.84 0.55 -22.07
N GLU A 545 22.09 0.01 -20.88
CA GLU A 545 21.10 -0.77 -20.12
C GLU A 545 19.82 0.07 -19.87
N VAL A 546 18.66 -0.47 -20.30
CA VAL A 546 17.38 0.24 -20.34
C VAL A 546 16.94 0.79 -18.97
N CYS A 547 17.29 0.08 -17.91
CA CYS A 547 17.02 0.46 -16.53
C CYS A 547 18.10 1.33 -15.88
N ARG A 548 19.33 1.37 -16.43
CA ARG A 548 20.37 2.26 -15.91
C ARG A 548 20.18 3.72 -16.31
N ALA A 549 19.61 3.97 -17.49
CA ALA A 549 19.36 5.35 -17.96
C ALA A 549 18.45 6.19 -17.04
N ALA A 550 17.62 5.54 -16.20
CA ALA A 550 16.75 6.20 -15.23
C ALA A 550 17.32 6.26 -13.80
N ALA A 551 18.23 5.34 -13.43
CA ALA A 551 18.82 5.29 -12.08
C ALA A 551 19.88 6.37 -11.83
N ASP A 552 20.50 6.90 -12.89
CA ASP A 552 21.62 7.85 -12.80
C ASP A 552 21.22 9.33 -12.69
N ALA A 553 19.93 9.64 -12.48
CA ALA A 553 19.46 11.03 -12.32
C ALA A 553 19.80 11.67 -10.95
N GLY A 554 20.77 11.13 -10.20
CA GLY A 554 21.14 11.68 -8.88
C GLY A 554 22.36 11.10 -8.14
N THR A 555 23.28 10.37 -8.77
CA THR A 555 24.39 9.71 -8.06
C THR A 555 25.64 10.60 -7.89
N THR A 556 26.40 10.38 -6.81
CA THR A 556 27.73 10.98 -6.52
C THR A 556 28.89 10.19 -7.13
N ASP A 557 28.60 9.26 -8.04
CA ASP A 557 29.56 8.30 -8.57
C ASP A 557 30.34 8.90 -9.76
N ALA A 558 31.66 8.77 -9.73
CA ALA A 558 32.54 9.34 -10.75
C ALA A 558 32.55 8.46 -12.01
N PHE A 559 32.70 7.15 -11.83
CA PHE A 559 32.63 6.14 -12.89
C PHE A 559 32.52 4.72 -12.32
N HIS A 560 32.06 3.79 -13.15
CA HIS A 560 32.09 2.36 -12.85
C HIS A 560 33.09 1.65 -13.77
N LEU A 561 33.70 0.58 -13.27
CA LEU A 561 34.55 -0.27 -14.10
C LEU A 561 34.47 -1.74 -13.71
N LYS A 562 34.69 -2.60 -14.70
CA LYS A 562 34.92 -4.03 -14.53
C LYS A 562 36.37 -4.33 -14.87
N THR A 563 37.08 -4.96 -13.95
CA THR A 563 38.38 -5.59 -14.24
C THR A 563 38.13 -6.98 -14.80
N ARG A 564 38.80 -7.37 -15.88
CA ARG A 564 38.60 -8.68 -16.53
C ARG A 564 39.91 -9.44 -16.68
N TYR A 565 39.82 -10.77 -16.66
CA TYR A 565 40.99 -11.64 -16.83
C TYR A 565 41.63 -11.50 -18.21
N SER A 566 40.81 -11.29 -19.25
CA SER A 566 41.32 -11.13 -20.62
C SER A 566 41.90 -9.74 -20.87
N THR A 567 42.71 -9.59 -21.92
CA THR A 567 43.27 -8.29 -22.34
C THR A 567 42.35 -7.46 -23.22
N GLY A 568 41.22 -8.01 -23.68
CA GLY A 568 40.32 -7.41 -24.68
C GLY A 568 38.94 -7.01 -24.14
N CYS A 569 38.79 -6.87 -22.83
CA CYS A 569 37.52 -6.59 -22.14
C CYS A 569 36.38 -7.59 -22.42
N THR A 570 36.72 -8.82 -22.78
CA THR A 570 35.78 -9.92 -22.99
C THR A 570 35.95 -11.00 -21.92
N GLY A 571 34.98 -11.89 -21.77
CA GLY A 571 35.08 -13.00 -20.81
C GLY A 571 34.89 -12.57 -19.35
N ASP A 572 35.26 -13.44 -18.42
CA ASP A 572 34.88 -13.32 -17.00
C ASP A 572 35.42 -12.04 -16.33
N VAL A 573 34.59 -11.49 -15.43
CA VAL A 573 34.91 -10.33 -14.60
C VAL A 573 35.66 -10.81 -13.35
N HIS A 574 36.78 -10.14 -13.03
CA HIS A 574 37.54 -10.38 -11.80
C HIS A 574 37.00 -9.52 -10.64
N ASN A 575 36.84 -8.21 -10.85
CA ASN A 575 36.17 -7.29 -9.92
C ASN A 575 35.23 -6.36 -10.68
N GLU A 576 34.12 -5.98 -10.04
CA GLU A 576 33.24 -4.89 -10.46
C GLU A 576 33.24 -3.81 -9.39
N VAL A 577 33.57 -2.57 -9.77
CA VAL A 577 33.87 -1.49 -8.84
C VAL A 577 33.18 -0.20 -9.26
N THR A 578 32.47 0.41 -8.31
CA THR A 578 31.92 1.76 -8.39
C THR A 578 32.89 2.73 -7.73
N VAL A 579 33.42 3.70 -8.48
CA VAL A 579 34.36 4.69 -7.95
C VAL A 579 33.63 6.01 -7.69
N PRO A 580 33.52 6.48 -6.43
CA PRO A 580 32.92 7.77 -6.11
C PRO A 580 33.87 8.94 -6.44
N HIS A 581 33.34 10.16 -6.49
CA HIS A 581 34.17 11.37 -6.52
C HIS A 581 35.05 11.48 -5.26
N GLY A 582 36.33 11.84 -5.44
CA GLY A 582 37.23 12.10 -4.33
C GLY A 582 38.56 11.35 -4.43
N ASN A 583 38.99 10.71 -3.35
CA ASN A 583 40.37 10.25 -3.18
C ASN A 583 40.77 9.07 -4.09
N GLY A 584 39.86 8.45 -4.83
CA GLY A 584 40.08 7.22 -5.61
C GLY A 584 39.85 5.96 -4.78
N GLN A 585 39.92 4.79 -5.42
CA GLN A 585 39.64 3.51 -4.77
C GLN A 585 40.65 2.45 -5.19
N CYS A 586 41.21 1.74 -4.20
CA CYS A 586 42.12 0.64 -4.48
C CYS A 586 41.38 -0.60 -4.99
N ILE A 587 41.94 -1.25 -5.99
CA ILE A 587 41.45 -2.49 -6.59
C ILE A 587 42.60 -3.50 -6.63
N ASP A 588 42.48 -4.57 -5.85
CA ASP A 588 43.42 -5.68 -5.90
C ASP A 588 43.18 -6.53 -7.14
N THR A 589 44.22 -6.68 -7.96
CA THR A 589 44.16 -7.43 -9.23
C THR A 589 44.72 -8.83 -9.10
N ASN A 590 45.45 -9.13 -8.02
CA ASN A 590 46.08 -10.43 -7.77
C ASN A 590 46.90 -10.96 -8.96
N CYS A 591 47.50 -10.06 -9.76
CA CYS A 591 48.21 -10.38 -11.01
C CYS A 591 47.36 -11.11 -12.08
N ALA A 592 46.02 -11.06 -11.96
CA ALA A 592 45.10 -11.86 -12.77
C ALA A 592 44.29 -11.04 -13.78
N VAL A 593 44.39 -9.70 -13.76
CA VAL A 593 43.55 -8.81 -14.57
C VAL A 593 44.29 -8.34 -15.82
N GLY A 594 43.79 -8.65 -17.01
CA GLY A 594 44.36 -8.20 -18.29
C GLY A 594 43.81 -6.87 -18.81
N SER A 595 42.60 -6.46 -18.39
CA SER A 595 41.93 -5.26 -18.92
C SER A 595 40.97 -4.58 -17.93
N LEU A 596 40.71 -3.29 -18.20
CA LEU A 596 39.70 -2.46 -17.56
C LEU A 596 38.63 -2.11 -18.57
N ASP A 597 37.40 -2.50 -18.27
CA ASP A 597 36.19 -2.18 -18.99
C ASP A 597 35.49 -1.05 -18.23
N ILE A 598 35.76 0.20 -18.66
CA ILE A 598 35.28 1.41 -17.99
C ILE A 598 33.94 1.77 -18.61
N ASP A 599 32.90 1.74 -17.79
CA ASP A 599 31.53 1.95 -18.21
C ASP A 599 31.30 3.42 -18.64
N ASN A 600 30.20 3.68 -19.33
CA ASN A 600 29.75 5.03 -19.66
C ASN A 600 29.12 5.76 -18.46
N VAL A 601 28.82 5.03 -17.38
CA VAL A 601 28.17 5.48 -16.14
C VAL A 601 29.08 6.38 -15.30
N GLY A 602 28.49 7.42 -14.69
CA GLY A 602 29.15 8.43 -13.86
C GLY A 602 29.37 9.76 -14.61
N ASN A 603 29.94 10.77 -13.94
CA ASN A 603 30.15 12.11 -14.49
C ASN A 603 31.60 12.65 -14.39
N CYS A 604 32.60 11.82 -14.06
CA CYS A 604 34.03 12.11 -14.25
C CYS A 604 34.40 12.48 -15.72
N PRO A 605 34.89 13.68 -16.03
CA PRO A 605 35.17 14.06 -17.42
C PRO A 605 36.11 13.08 -18.14
N ASP A 606 35.88 12.86 -19.43
CA ASP A 606 36.74 11.98 -20.23
C ASP A 606 38.19 12.51 -20.25
N GLY A 607 39.15 11.60 -20.06
CA GLY A 607 40.56 11.96 -19.91
C GLY A 607 40.97 12.41 -18.50
N GLU A 608 40.03 12.54 -17.54
CA GLU A 608 40.34 12.87 -16.15
C GLU A 608 40.36 11.63 -15.22
N LEU A 609 39.92 10.47 -15.70
CA LEU A 609 40.02 9.20 -14.98
C LEU A 609 41.48 8.76 -14.93
N ARG A 610 42.08 8.77 -13.73
CA ARG A 610 43.48 8.38 -13.51
C ARG A 610 43.56 6.96 -12.95
N ILE A 611 44.40 6.12 -13.54
CA ILE A 611 44.71 4.76 -13.09
C ILE A 611 46.19 4.68 -12.77
N SER A 612 46.54 4.23 -11.58
CA SER A 612 47.91 4.05 -11.10
C SER A 612 48.20 2.60 -10.71
N TYR A 613 49.46 2.18 -10.83
CA TYR A 613 49.87 0.78 -10.71
C TYR A 613 50.82 0.57 -9.52
N TRP A 614 50.54 -0.44 -8.70
CA TRP A 614 51.24 -0.66 -7.42
C TRP A 614 51.76 -2.09 -7.23
N GLU A 615 52.94 -2.21 -6.60
CA GLU A 615 53.67 -3.47 -6.41
C GLU A 615 52.95 -4.49 -5.52
N GLN A 616 52.28 -4.04 -4.46
CA GLN A 616 51.59 -4.92 -3.51
C GLN A 616 50.07 -4.70 -3.52
N SER A 617 49.32 -5.61 -2.91
CA SER A 617 47.89 -5.43 -2.65
C SER A 617 47.64 -4.23 -1.74
N GLY A 618 46.42 -3.71 -1.74
CA GLY A 618 46.02 -2.52 -0.99
C GLY A 618 46.73 -1.25 -1.46
N CYS A 619 47.18 -1.20 -2.72
CA CYS A 619 47.80 -0.02 -3.34
C CYS A 619 48.99 0.50 -2.53
N SER A 620 49.84 -0.46 -2.15
CA SER A 620 50.99 -0.24 -1.28
C SER A 620 52.28 -0.73 -1.94
N GLY A 621 53.43 -0.43 -1.32
CA GLY A 621 54.75 -0.76 -1.86
C GLY A 621 55.19 0.19 -2.97
N LYS A 622 56.02 -0.27 -3.91
CA LYS A 622 56.55 0.57 -4.98
C LYS A 622 55.45 0.98 -5.96
N TRP A 623 55.36 2.28 -6.24
CA TRP A 623 54.52 2.84 -7.28
C TRP A 623 55.22 2.77 -8.64
N PHE A 624 54.52 2.27 -9.67
CA PHE A 624 55.11 2.06 -11.00
C PHE A 624 54.75 3.13 -12.03
N GLY A 625 53.73 3.94 -11.79
CA GLY A 625 53.26 4.91 -12.77
C GLY A 625 51.75 5.14 -12.70
N TYR A 626 51.27 6.10 -13.49
CA TYR A 626 49.85 6.31 -13.75
C TYR A 626 49.61 6.55 -15.24
N GLY A 627 48.36 6.41 -15.67
CA GLY A 627 47.89 6.89 -16.97
C GLY A 627 46.41 7.21 -16.91
N TYR A 628 45.90 7.85 -17.96
CA TYR A 628 44.50 8.28 -18.02
C TYR A 628 43.63 7.32 -18.83
N GLY A 629 42.35 7.26 -18.49
CA GLY A 629 41.30 6.59 -19.24
C GLY A 629 40.13 7.52 -19.49
N SER A 630 39.16 7.04 -20.26
CA SER A 630 37.88 7.69 -20.48
C SER A 630 36.77 6.73 -20.13
N ARG A 631 35.59 7.25 -19.85
CA ARG A 631 34.41 6.40 -19.74
C ARG A 631 34.07 5.78 -21.08
N ASN A 632 33.28 4.71 -21.06
CA ASN A 632 32.89 3.96 -22.25
C ASN A 632 34.10 3.44 -23.07
N THR A 633 35.16 2.99 -22.38
CA THR A 633 36.35 2.47 -23.06
C THR A 633 36.79 1.14 -22.48
N CYS A 634 37.22 0.26 -23.38
CA CYS A 634 38.03 -0.88 -23.02
C CYS A 634 39.51 -0.51 -23.06
N ARG A 635 40.23 -0.83 -21.98
CA ARG A 635 41.67 -0.59 -21.87
C ARG A 635 42.42 -1.85 -21.47
N THR A 636 43.34 -2.29 -22.32
CA THR A 636 44.35 -3.29 -21.91
C THR A 636 45.30 -2.68 -20.88
N LEU A 637 45.57 -3.42 -19.81
CA LEU A 637 46.44 -2.95 -18.73
C LEU A 637 47.91 -3.01 -19.13
N TRP A 638 48.72 -2.14 -18.53
CA TRP A 638 50.17 -2.16 -18.70
C TRP A 638 50.73 -3.56 -18.36
N SER A 639 51.68 -4.07 -19.14
CA SER A 639 52.21 -5.45 -19.01
C SER A 639 51.15 -6.57 -19.06
N ALA A 640 49.97 -6.30 -19.63
CA ALA A 640 48.81 -7.18 -19.59
C ALA A 640 48.43 -7.64 -18.15
N GLY A 641 48.69 -6.79 -17.14
CA GLY A 641 48.34 -7.08 -15.75
C GLY A 641 49.36 -7.85 -14.92
N SER A 642 50.44 -8.34 -15.53
CA SER A 642 51.36 -9.28 -14.88
C SER A 642 52.40 -8.63 -13.95
N SER A 643 52.63 -7.31 -14.08
CA SER A 643 53.73 -6.62 -13.38
C SER A 643 53.32 -5.83 -12.12
N PHE A 644 52.06 -5.90 -11.69
CA PHE A 644 51.56 -5.20 -10.50
C PHE A 644 50.46 -6.04 -9.82
N LYS A 645 50.17 -5.74 -8.55
CA LYS A 645 49.19 -6.48 -7.74
C LYS A 645 47.91 -5.70 -7.43
N SER A 646 47.93 -4.38 -7.60
CA SER A 646 46.76 -3.54 -7.39
C SER A 646 46.78 -2.26 -8.24
N LEU A 647 45.61 -1.66 -8.39
CA LEU A 647 45.32 -0.43 -9.13
C LEU A 647 44.65 0.61 -8.22
N TRP A 648 44.96 1.88 -8.41
CA TRP A 648 44.27 3.00 -7.75
C TRP A 648 43.84 4.07 -8.74
#